data_AF-A0A1M6YGZ6-F1
#
_entry.id   AF-A0A1M6YGZ6-F1
#
_cell.length_a   1.000
_cell.length_b   1.000
_cell.length_c   1.000
_cell.angle_alpha   90.00
_cell.angle_beta   90.00
_cell.angle_gamma   90.00
#
_symmetry.space_group_name_H-M   'P 1'
#
loop_
_entity.id
_entity.type
_entity.pdbx_description
1 polymer ?
#
loop_
_entity_poly.entity_id
_entity_poly.type
_entity_poly.pdbx_seq_one_letter_code
_entity_poly.pdbx_strand_id
1 'polypeptide(L)'
;MAKLNKIVRRNPLSRFTQVAPTGGAGFALLADGLDLAYERLEPAAIEEQKRRGMEAGQQAAADQFDVDIEPGAAGTVSSQGQAGNAAWRDAIASIESAGSGDYSAIGPETAKGNRAYGRYQVMDFNIGPWTEKHLGKRMTPQEFLNDREAQDRVFDAEFGANVEKYGSPQEAASVWFTGRPISQGSGAKDILGTSGSDYVSKFNRSLGQRAISADTSGTISTQGKPSITIRTSDGKLQQRLYSPFSGPILQAYNTAAKVAYQAEILEKGTTDLLEISQQFPLDAEGFAGAAKEYVDQIVEAAPSQLKPYIREELEAEATRRVRGVMTEYHRDTQQRANNSSRALVERYSDEYAEAIASGDQGQITAAQSRLDGVLQAREKLPGVAWTEEQSANVFIDSRKAGERLIERQKKQQAADAKEEFGLIIESAKRGLTADNEAILNDPAMTALHPELAQEALAFTVIRDQMPEFLKLTPDQMEEGVRELRGKKITGDLDIKVIDAMDTIAKNSRRAWNEDPVAAAQQAFKNNPPPELPDLTADDPSQFTTALSERVRYMNEEVFAGGYTDTQAYLNKQESEALATALSKDMPPELRAALSAAIVDGAGPAAVRIFDEIDGDRLTQFSGKMMAVGANPVVATEILRGQKIMSEGTVSIPTESTVRDMFNGDFAPAFAGLPGGIEAQADAMMAARAIYANRAGGAELDDAGKEDLMRQSINAALGGSKNKRGHATGGVQTILKNQTLLPVGVSGIDVEAAMQKALTGTAPHKGRGPLSAMGNLGAALFDSTSYELDPEVWAEASDQGTPTLGGIPTIGGVIPKRLIDGGNVRLIAAGQQGYRMEVTIGSGTYDATDANGKLFFFDLNKLMEAAIAPNAPRGSWWMPGSPTPDRAPQT
;
A
#
# COMPACT_ATOMS: atom_id res chain seq x y z
N MET A 1 43.06 4.40 60.39
CA MET A 1 42.64 3.04 60.82
C MET A 1 42.27 2.23 59.60
N ALA A 2 42.89 1.06 59.46
CA ALA A 2 42.46 -0.14 58.72
C ALA A 2 42.22 -0.03 57.19
N LYS A 3 42.45 -1.04 56.35
CA LYS A 3 43.19 -2.33 56.35
C LYS A 3 42.98 -2.81 54.90
N LEU A 4 44.02 -2.92 54.09
CA LEU A 4 43.93 -3.72 52.86
C LEU A 4 44.50 -5.11 53.16
N ASN A 5 43.60 -6.05 53.39
CA ASN A 5 43.94 -7.46 53.48
C ASN A 5 44.16 -8.03 52.08
N LYS A 6 45.33 -8.65 51.92
CA LYS A 6 45.73 -9.57 50.86
C LYS A 6 44.65 -10.60 50.50
N ILE A 7 44.60 -10.94 49.22
CA ILE A 7 44.68 -12.35 48.78
C ILE A 7 45.88 -12.46 47.83
N VAL A 8 46.71 -13.47 48.05
CA VAL A 8 47.94 -13.77 47.32
C VAL A 8 47.84 -15.16 46.69
N ARG A 9 48.55 -15.32 45.56
CA ARG A 9 49.18 -16.57 45.02
C ARG A 9 48.18 -17.56 44.40
N ARG A 10 48.47 -18.20 43.25
CA ARG A 10 49.73 -18.79 42.78
C ARG A 10 49.63 -19.14 41.29
N ASN A 11 50.77 -19.11 40.61
CA ASN A 11 51.03 -19.66 39.28
C ASN A 11 50.88 -21.21 39.26
N PRO A 12 50.50 -21.82 38.12
CA PRO A 12 51.15 -23.06 37.69
C PRO A 12 51.53 -23.08 36.19
N LEU A 13 52.74 -23.60 35.93
CA LEU A 13 53.26 -24.04 34.63
C LEU A 13 52.32 -25.05 33.95
N SER A 14 52.01 -24.90 32.65
CA SER A 14 51.73 -26.05 31.76
C SER A 14 51.57 -25.69 30.27
N ARG A 15 52.42 -26.32 29.44
CA ARG A 15 52.11 -26.98 28.15
C ARG A 15 51.40 -26.20 27.04
N PHE A 16 52.20 -25.71 26.10
CA PHE A 16 51.89 -25.93 24.68
C PHE A 16 52.92 -26.92 24.11
N THR A 17 52.50 -28.17 23.99
CA THR A 17 53.13 -29.17 23.15
C THR A 17 52.04 -29.75 22.26
N GLN A 18 52.26 -29.57 20.96
CA GLN A 18 51.88 -30.43 19.83
C GLN A 18 50.39 -30.64 19.52
N VAL A 19 50.02 -30.25 18.29
CA VAL A 19 49.84 -31.26 17.23
C VAL A 19 50.54 -30.76 15.95
N ALA A 20 51.50 -31.54 15.47
CA ALA A 20 52.17 -31.47 14.15
C ALA A 20 51.26 -32.15 13.08
N PRO A 21 51.61 -32.38 11.79
CA PRO A 21 52.89 -32.21 11.10
C PRO A 21 52.78 -31.48 9.74
N THR A 22 53.85 -30.80 9.29
CA THR A 22 54.67 -31.28 8.15
C THR A 22 53.96 -32.28 7.22
N GLY A 23 53.52 -31.76 6.07
CA GLY A 23 53.30 -32.52 4.85
C GLY A 23 54.07 -31.84 3.74
N GLY A 24 55.31 -32.28 3.50
CA GLY A 24 56.03 -31.93 2.28
C GLY A 24 55.36 -32.60 1.09
N ALA A 25 55.12 -31.82 0.04
CA ALA A 25 55.08 -32.23 -1.36
C ALA A 25 54.71 -30.99 -2.18
N GLY A 26 55.68 -30.28 -2.76
CA GLY A 26 55.34 -29.14 -3.63
C GLY A 26 56.51 -28.35 -4.20
N PHE A 27 57.63 -28.20 -3.47
CA PHE A 27 58.79 -27.43 -3.97
C PHE A 27 60.13 -28.17 -3.89
N ALA A 28 60.09 -29.48 -3.63
CA ALA A 28 61.17 -30.39 -4.03
C ALA A 28 60.99 -30.91 -5.48
N LEU A 29 60.07 -30.32 -6.26
CA LEU A 29 59.77 -30.68 -7.67
C LEU A 29 59.74 -29.48 -8.64
N LEU A 30 59.96 -28.26 -8.15
CA LEU A 30 60.10 -27.04 -8.99
C LEU A 30 61.47 -26.36 -8.83
N ALA A 31 62.43 -27.09 -8.23
CA ALA A 31 63.86 -26.83 -8.36
C ALA A 31 64.54 -27.76 -9.39
N ASP A 32 63.82 -28.75 -9.94
CA ASP A 32 64.28 -29.61 -11.05
C ASP A 32 63.63 -29.23 -12.41
N GLY A 33 62.69 -28.26 -12.41
CA GLY A 33 61.93 -27.82 -13.59
C GLY A 33 62.28 -26.43 -14.13
N LEU A 34 63.05 -25.62 -13.37
CA LEU A 34 63.47 -24.28 -13.79
C LEU A 34 64.94 -24.20 -14.24
N ASP A 35 65.74 -25.23 -13.99
CA ASP A 35 67.05 -25.40 -14.63
C ASP A 35 66.94 -25.82 -16.12
N LEU A 36 65.76 -26.24 -16.59
CA LEU A 36 65.53 -26.63 -18.01
C LEU A 36 64.89 -25.52 -18.87
N ALA A 37 64.48 -24.39 -18.29
CA ALA A 37 63.90 -23.26 -19.03
C ALA A 37 64.86 -22.05 -19.11
N TYR A 38 65.86 -21.96 -18.24
CA TYR A 38 66.89 -20.92 -18.26
C TYR A 38 67.98 -21.18 -19.32
N GLU A 39 68.26 -22.43 -19.69
CA GLU A 39 69.28 -22.78 -20.70
C GLU A 39 68.82 -22.70 -22.18
N ARG A 40 67.56 -22.31 -22.48
CA ARG A 40 67.03 -22.35 -23.86
C ARG A 40 66.42 -21.07 -24.44
N LEU A 41 66.36 -19.97 -23.68
CA LEU A 41 65.75 -18.71 -24.15
C LEU A 41 66.60 -17.45 -23.95
N GLU A 42 67.79 -17.57 -23.34
CA GLU A 42 68.68 -16.44 -23.06
C GLU A 42 69.24 -15.69 -24.32
N PRO A 43 69.58 -16.35 -25.46
CA PRO A 43 70.17 -15.61 -26.58
C PRO A 43 69.18 -14.79 -27.43
N ALA A 44 67.85 -14.98 -27.29
CA ALA A 44 66.86 -14.26 -28.09
C ALA A 44 66.24 -13.04 -27.37
N ALA A 45 66.31 -12.98 -26.04
CA ALA A 45 65.75 -11.86 -25.26
C ALA A 45 66.72 -10.67 -25.12
N ILE A 46 68.03 -10.92 -25.18
CA ILE A 46 69.08 -9.89 -25.01
C ILE A 46 69.23 -9.00 -26.26
N GLU A 47 68.90 -9.52 -27.46
CA GLU A 47 69.04 -8.79 -28.72
C GLU A 47 67.86 -7.82 -28.99
N GLU A 48 66.64 -8.17 -28.58
CA GLU A 48 65.45 -7.32 -28.68
C GLU A 48 65.45 -6.18 -27.64
N GLN A 49 66.02 -6.40 -26.43
CA GLN A 49 66.19 -5.34 -25.43
C GLN A 49 67.25 -4.29 -25.85
N LYS A 50 68.31 -4.68 -26.56
CA LYS A 50 69.29 -3.73 -27.11
C LYS A 50 68.72 -2.87 -28.23
N ARG A 51 67.83 -3.43 -29.07
CA ARG A 51 67.17 -2.71 -30.17
C ARG A 51 66.19 -1.63 -29.67
N ARG A 52 65.36 -1.97 -28.68
CA ARG A 52 64.39 -1.02 -28.08
C ARG A 52 65.04 0.07 -27.23
N GLY A 53 66.21 -0.20 -26.63
CA GLY A 53 66.98 0.78 -25.87
C GLY A 53 67.66 1.86 -26.73
N MET A 54 68.00 1.56 -28.00
CA MET A 54 68.61 2.54 -28.92
C MET A 54 67.56 3.44 -29.59
N GLU A 55 66.34 2.95 -29.83
CA GLU A 55 65.23 3.72 -30.41
C GLU A 55 64.62 4.71 -29.38
N ALA A 56 64.53 4.33 -28.10
CA ALA A 56 64.08 5.21 -27.02
C ALA A 56 65.09 6.32 -26.68
N GLY A 57 66.40 6.08 -26.90
CA GLY A 57 67.46 7.07 -26.68
C GLY A 57 67.55 8.15 -27.77
N GLN A 58 67.05 7.89 -28.99
CA GLN A 58 67.06 8.86 -30.10
C GLN A 58 65.84 9.81 -30.07
N GLN A 59 64.70 9.38 -29.53
CA GLN A 59 63.53 10.24 -29.35
C GLN A 59 63.69 11.21 -28.17
N ALA A 60 64.37 10.79 -27.10
CA ALA A 60 64.66 11.67 -25.95
C ALA A 60 65.69 12.78 -26.24
N ALA A 61 66.43 12.70 -27.35
CA ALA A 61 67.39 13.73 -27.78
C ALA A 61 66.79 14.77 -28.76
N ALA A 62 65.55 14.56 -29.23
CA ALA A 62 64.87 15.46 -30.16
C ALA A 62 63.96 16.50 -29.46
N ASP A 63 63.57 16.26 -28.21
CA ASP A 63 62.64 17.11 -27.46
C ASP A 63 63.34 18.24 -26.65
N GLN A 64 64.66 18.42 -26.80
CA GLN A 64 65.46 19.33 -25.96
C GLN A 64 65.72 20.73 -26.58
N PHE A 65 65.12 21.08 -27.72
CA PHE A 65 65.22 22.43 -28.29
C PHE A 65 63.94 22.80 -29.07
N ASP A 66 63.05 23.60 -28.50
CA ASP A 66 62.73 24.96 -28.98
C ASP A 66 61.69 25.63 -28.07
N VAL A 67 61.83 26.93 -27.84
CA VAL A 67 61.01 27.77 -26.95
C VAL A 67 60.31 28.81 -27.82
N ASP A 68 59.00 29.03 -27.64
CA ASP A 68 58.43 30.38 -27.43
C ASP A 68 56.88 30.43 -27.28
N ILE A 69 56.47 30.86 -26.07
CA ILE A 69 55.45 31.86 -25.64
C ILE A 69 53.99 31.88 -26.19
N GLU A 70 53.08 31.81 -25.20
CA GLU A 70 51.61 32.06 -25.01
C GLU A 70 50.99 33.38 -25.59
N PRO A 71 49.64 33.70 -25.47
CA PRO A 71 48.59 33.16 -24.57
C PRO A 71 47.15 32.96 -25.14
N GLY A 72 46.27 32.25 -24.40
CA GLY A 72 44.81 32.38 -24.55
C GLY A 72 43.89 31.36 -23.85
N ALA A 73 43.40 31.73 -22.66
CA ALA A 73 42.11 31.36 -22.03
C ALA A 73 41.87 29.93 -21.46
N ALA A 74 42.14 29.82 -20.16
CA ALA A 74 41.27 29.36 -19.06
C ALA A 74 40.41 28.07 -19.19
N GLY A 75 40.65 27.13 -18.27
CA GLY A 75 39.60 26.22 -17.76
C GLY A 75 40.01 24.82 -17.30
N THR A 76 41.13 24.67 -16.59
CA THR A 76 41.67 23.38 -16.11
C THR A 76 40.82 22.76 -14.99
N VAL A 77 40.22 21.59 -15.23
CA VAL A 77 39.72 20.67 -14.19
C VAL A 77 40.80 19.64 -13.90
N SER A 78 41.13 19.46 -12.62
CA SER A 78 42.20 18.61 -12.09
C SER A 78 41.96 17.11 -12.32
N SER A 79 42.93 16.46 -12.95
CA SER A 79 42.96 15.02 -13.27
C SER A 79 43.31 14.10 -12.09
N GLN A 80 42.99 14.50 -10.85
CA GLN A 80 43.27 13.71 -9.64
C GLN A 80 42.02 13.00 -9.05
N GLY A 81 40.81 13.31 -9.54
CA GLY A 81 39.55 12.68 -9.08
C GLY A 81 39.13 11.39 -9.79
N GLN A 82 39.70 11.08 -10.97
CA GLN A 82 39.23 9.94 -11.78
C GLN A 82 39.70 8.56 -11.29
N ALA A 83 40.80 8.47 -10.54
CA ALA A 83 41.32 7.18 -10.05
C ALA A 83 40.53 6.62 -8.86
N GLY A 84 39.95 7.48 -8.02
CA GLY A 84 39.13 7.08 -6.85
C GLY A 84 37.74 6.57 -7.25
N ASN A 85 37.07 7.27 -8.17
CA ASN A 85 35.74 6.88 -8.66
C ASN A 85 35.73 5.51 -9.35
N ALA A 86 36.77 5.19 -10.12
CA ALA A 86 36.88 3.88 -10.77
C ALA A 86 36.98 2.73 -9.75
N ALA A 87 37.74 2.91 -8.67
CA ALA A 87 37.86 1.90 -7.61
C ALA A 87 36.54 1.69 -6.84
N TRP A 88 35.76 2.76 -6.62
CA TRP A 88 34.45 2.67 -5.95
C TRP A 88 33.39 2.05 -6.85
N ARG A 89 33.36 2.40 -8.14
CA ARG A 89 32.50 1.77 -9.15
C ARG A 89 32.72 0.26 -9.20
N ASP A 90 33.99 -0.16 -9.31
CA ASP A 90 34.34 -1.57 -9.38
C ASP A 90 33.99 -2.30 -8.06
N ALA A 91 34.21 -1.67 -6.90
CA ALA A 91 33.86 -2.25 -5.61
C ALA A 91 32.35 -2.43 -5.44
N ILE A 92 31.52 -1.43 -5.76
CA ILE A 92 30.06 -1.54 -5.68
C ILE A 92 29.54 -2.53 -6.73
N ALA A 93 29.99 -2.46 -7.98
CA ALA A 93 29.61 -3.41 -9.02
C ALA A 93 29.96 -4.86 -8.64
N SER A 94 31.11 -5.08 -7.99
CA SER A 94 31.52 -6.41 -7.51
C SER A 94 30.57 -7.02 -6.47
N ILE A 95 29.81 -6.18 -5.76
CA ILE A 95 28.85 -6.58 -4.74
C ILE A 95 27.44 -6.68 -5.31
N GLU A 96 27.06 -5.70 -6.13
CA GLU A 96 25.69 -5.48 -6.60
C GLU A 96 25.32 -6.28 -7.86
N SER A 97 26.26 -6.49 -8.78
CA SER A 97 25.95 -7.06 -10.11
C SER A 97 26.94 -8.10 -10.63
N ALA A 98 27.94 -8.48 -9.82
CA ALA A 98 28.90 -9.52 -10.19
C ALA A 98 28.21 -10.87 -10.47
N GLY A 99 28.30 -11.33 -11.71
CA GLY A 99 27.70 -12.59 -12.15
C GLY A 99 26.22 -12.53 -12.51
N SER A 100 25.56 -11.37 -12.40
CA SER A 100 24.12 -11.19 -12.70
C SER A 100 23.83 -10.29 -13.91
N GLY A 101 24.84 -10.01 -14.74
CA GLY A 101 24.70 -9.29 -16.01
C GLY A 101 25.20 -7.84 -16.01
N ASP A 102 25.90 -7.40 -14.95
CA ASP A 102 26.58 -6.09 -14.87
C ASP A 102 25.62 -4.93 -15.23
N TYR A 103 25.88 -4.17 -16.30
CA TYR A 103 24.99 -3.08 -16.77
C TYR A 103 23.57 -3.50 -17.14
N SER A 104 23.33 -4.79 -17.38
CA SER A 104 22.02 -5.37 -17.66
C SER A 104 21.39 -6.10 -16.48
N ALA A 105 22.01 -6.05 -15.29
CA ALA A 105 21.51 -6.72 -14.11
C ALA A 105 20.14 -6.18 -13.67
N ILE A 106 19.22 -7.09 -13.36
CA ILE A 106 17.90 -6.77 -12.80
C ILE A 106 17.79 -7.53 -11.48
N GLY A 107 17.62 -6.78 -10.39
CA GLY A 107 17.50 -7.32 -9.05
C GLY A 107 16.15 -8.00 -8.80
N PRO A 108 16.05 -8.79 -7.71
CA PRO A 108 14.80 -9.44 -7.32
C PRO A 108 13.71 -8.42 -6.95
N GLU A 109 12.45 -8.81 -7.11
CA GLU A 109 11.32 -8.00 -6.65
C GLU A 109 11.27 -7.94 -5.12
N THR A 110 11.14 -6.73 -4.60
CA THR A 110 10.88 -6.49 -3.18
C THR A 110 9.42 -6.80 -2.83
N ALA A 111 9.11 -6.98 -1.54
CA ALA A 111 7.73 -7.23 -1.06
C ALA A 111 6.70 -6.14 -1.45
N LYS A 112 7.16 -4.98 -1.93
CA LYS A 112 6.32 -3.86 -2.40
C LYS A 112 6.27 -3.76 -3.93
N GLY A 113 6.75 -4.76 -4.67
CA GLY A 113 6.73 -4.81 -6.14
C GLY A 113 7.84 -4.00 -6.84
N ASN A 114 8.67 -3.27 -6.10
CA ASN A 114 9.79 -2.51 -6.66
C ASN A 114 11.03 -3.39 -6.86
N ARG A 115 11.93 -3.01 -7.77
CA ARG A 115 13.20 -3.72 -8.00
C ARG A 115 14.37 -2.79 -8.34
N ALA A 116 15.57 -3.33 -8.27
CA ALA A 116 16.83 -2.64 -8.59
C ALA A 116 17.29 -2.91 -10.04
N TYR A 117 17.94 -1.93 -10.66
CA TYR A 117 18.36 -1.98 -12.06
C TYR A 117 19.82 -1.59 -12.26
N GLY A 118 20.48 -2.25 -13.21
CA GLY A 118 21.80 -1.91 -13.72
C GLY A 118 22.96 -2.32 -12.83
N ARG A 119 24.16 -1.89 -13.24
CA ARG A 119 25.46 -2.27 -12.66
C ARG A 119 25.59 -1.99 -11.17
N TYR A 120 24.92 -0.94 -10.70
CA TYR A 120 24.99 -0.46 -9.32
C TYR A 120 23.69 -0.69 -8.52
N GLN A 121 22.76 -1.46 -9.08
CA GLN A 121 21.47 -1.82 -8.47
C GLN A 121 20.67 -0.62 -7.94
N VAL A 122 20.44 0.37 -8.81
CA VAL A 122 19.62 1.55 -8.46
C VAL A 122 18.13 1.17 -8.43
N MET A 123 17.44 1.47 -7.34
CA MET A 123 15.99 1.22 -7.20
C MET A 123 15.17 2.03 -8.22
N ASP A 124 14.13 1.43 -8.79
CA ASP A 124 13.20 2.07 -9.75
C ASP A 124 12.76 3.49 -9.38
N PHE A 125 12.35 3.71 -8.12
CA PHE A 125 11.86 5.00 -7.65
C PHE A 125 12.95 6.09 -7.59
N ASN A 126 14.24 5.71 -7.54
CA ASN A 126 15.37 6.64 -7.56
C ASN A 126 15.81 7.02 -8.98
N ILE A 127 15.59 6.16 -9.97
CA ILE A 127 16.07 6.35 -11.35
C ILE A 127 15.56 7.66 -11.94
N GLY A 128 14.25 7.94 -11.85
CA GLY A 128 13.65 9.16 -12.40
C GLY A 128 14.25 10.43 -11.80
N PRO A 129 14.14 10.65 -10.47
CA PRO A 129 14.69 11.84 -9.82
C PRO A 129 16.20 12.03 -9.99
N TRP A 130 17.00 10.96 -9.96
CA TRP A 130 18.45 11.07 -10.06
C TRP A 130 18.94 11.37 -11.48
N THR A 131 18.32 10.77 -12.49
CA THR A 131 18.62 11.08 -13.90
C THR A 131 18.19 12.51 -14.25
N GLU A 132 17.04 12.96 -13.74
CA GLU A 132 16.60 14.35 -13.87
C GLU A 132 17.61 15.33 -13.24
N LYS A 133 18.11 15.01 -12.05
CA LYS A 133 19.09 15.82 -11.31
C LYS A 133 20.46 15.91 -11.99
N HIS A 134 21.01 14.78 -12.47
CA HIS A 134 22.41 14.72 -12.93
C HIS A 134 22.59 14.71 -14.44
N LEU A 135 21.54 14.34 -15.18
CA LEU A 135 21.55 14.27 -16.64
C LEU A 135 20.60 15.30 -17.27
N GLY A 136 19.78 15.99 -16.48
CA GLY A 136 18.80 16.98 -16.96
C GLY A 136 17.60 16.35 -17.68
N LYS A 137 17.48 15.02 -17.68
CA LYS A 137 16.35 14.28 -18.25
C LYS A 137 15.91 13.18 -17.29
N ARG A 138 14.63 13.17 -16.96
CA ARG A 138 13.99 12.07 -16.23
C ARG A 138 13.90 10.83 -17.13
N MET A 139 14.58 9.75 -16.76
CA MET A 139 14.55 8.47 -17.47
C MET A 139 13.64 7.46 -16.79
N THR A 140 13.01 6.58 -17.58
CA THR A 140 12.36 5.36 -17.10
C THR A 140 13.39 4.29 -16.73
N PRO A 141 13.03 3.26 -15.93
CA PRO A 141 13.95 2.16 -15.61
C PRO A 141 14.51 1.46 -16.85
N GLN A 142 13.71 1.30 -17.91
CA GLN A 142 14.14 0.67 -19.15
C GLN A 142 15.09 1.56 -19.97
N GLU A 143 14.86 2.88 -20.01
CA GLU A 143 15.79 3.82 -20.63
C GLU A 143 17.13 3.85 -19.89
N PHE A 144 17.10 3.85 -18.56
CA PHE A 144 18.29 3.83 -17.71
C PHE A 144 19.09 2.52 -17.82
N LEU A 145 18.40 1.37 -17.88
CA LEU A 145 19.05 0.07 -18.06
C LEU A 145 19.79 -0.03 -19.41
N ASN A 146 19.25 0.64 -20.44
CA ASN A 146 19.84 0.64 -21.79
C ASN A 146 20.97 1.67 -21.97
N ASP A 147 21.24 2.54 -21.00
CA ASP A 147 22.24 3.60 -21.08
C ASP A 147 23.33 3.42 -20.01
N ARG A 148 24.47 2.84 -20.42
CA ARG A 148 25.61 2.57 -19.53
C ARG A 148 26.24 3.85 -18.98
N GLU A 149 26.27 4.91 -19.78
CA GLU A 149 26.86 6.19 -19.38
C GLU A 149 25.98 6.88 -18.34
N ALA A 150 24.66 6.81 -18.51
CA ALA A 150 23.70 7.29 -17.51
C ALA A 150 23.89 6.58 -16.15
N GLN A 151 24.06 5.26 -16.15
CA GLN A 151 24.31 4.49 -14.92
C GLN A 151 25.59 4.94 -14.21
N ASP A 152 26.68 5.09 -14.96
CA ASP A 152 27.99 5.50 -14.43
C ASP A 152 28.01 6.94 -13.91
N ARG A 153 27.32 7.86 -14.59
CA ARG A 153 27.25 9.27 -14.20
C ARG A 153 26.35 9.48 -12.99
N VAL A 154 25.20 8.80 -12.94
CA VAL A 154 24.31 8.84 -11.77
C VAL A 154 24.99 8.24 -10.55
N PHE A 155 25.69 7.12 -10.71
CA PHE A 155 26.47 6.53 -9.62
C PHE A 155 27.56 7.49 -9.11
N ASP A 156 28.40 8.02 -9.99
CA ASP A 156 29.48 8.93 -9.56
C ASP A 156 28.97 10.17 -8.83
N ALA A 157 27.86 10.73 -9.31
CA ALA A 157 27.32 11.94 -8.74
C ALA A 157 26.62 11.69 -7.39
N GLU A 158 25.82 10.63 -7.26
CA GLU A 158 25.14 10.32 -5.99
C GLU A 158 26.09 9.69 -4.96
N PHE A 159 26.94 8.74 -5.36
CA PHE A 159 27.92 8.13 -4.48
C PHE A 159 28.98 9.16 -4.05
N GLY A 160 29.51 9.96 -4.99
CA GLY A 160 30.44 11.05 -4.70
C GLY A 160 29.85 12.10 -3.75
N ALA A 161 28.59 12.51 -3.96
CA ALA A 161 27.91 13.42 -3.05
C ALA A 161 27.74 12.83 -1.63
N ASN A 162 27.52 11.52 -1.52
CA ASN A 162 27.50 10.84 -0.21
C ASN A 162 28.88 10.79 0.44
N VAL A 163 29.96 10.61 -0.33
CA VAL A 163 31.33 10.69 0.19
C VAL A 163 31.63 12.10 0.72
N GLU A 164 31.26 13.13 -0.03
CA GLU A 164 31.42 14.53 0.38
C GLU A 164 30.60 14.85 1.63
N LYS A 165 29.36 14.34 1.71
CA LYS A 165 28.45 14.61 2.82
C LYS A 165 28.80 13.86 4.10
N TYR A 166 29.23 12.60 4.00
CA TYR A 166 29.47 11.74 5.17
C TYR A 166 30.95 11.49 5.48
N GLY A 167 31.86 12.06 4.69
CA GLY A 167 33.28 12.17 5.00
C GLY A 167 34.11 10.90 4.77
N SER A 168 33.52 9.78 4.36
CA SER A 168 34.28 8.58 3.96
C SER A 168 33.54 7.70 2.94
N PRO A 169 34.27 6.95 2.08
CA PRO A 169 33.69 5.95 1.19
C PRO A 169 32.94 4.82 1.91
N GLN A 170 33.33 4.50 3.15
CA GLN A 170 32.67 3.49 3.98
C GLN A 170 31.28 3.95 4.43
N GLU A 171 31.16 5.21 4.85
CA GLU A 171 29.88 5.82 5.19
C GLU A 171 28.97 5.92 3.95
N ALA A 172 29.53 6.31 2.81
CA ALA A 172 28.81 6.36 1.53
C ALA A 172 28.32 4.96 1.10
N ALA A 173 29.12 3.90 1.27
CA ALA A 173 28.70 2.52 0.99
C ALA A 173 27.57 2.05 1.91
N SER A 174 27.57 2.44 3.19
CA SER A 174 26.46 2.15 4.10
C SER A 174 25.18 2.87 3.67
N VAL A 175 25.28 4.14 3.26
CA VAL A 175 24.14 4.93 2.77
C VAL A 175 23.63 4.37 1.45
N TRP A 176 24.52 3.93 0.55
CA TRP A 176 24.15 3.30 -0.72
C TRP A 176 23.29 2.04 -0.51
N PHE A 177 23.67 1.20 0.46
CA PHE A 177 22.98 -0.05 0.75
C PHE A 177 21.73 0.13 1.65
N THR A 178 21.81 0.95 2.70
CA THR A 178 20.77 1.03 3.76
C THR A 178 19.99 2.35 3.77
N GLY A 179 20.42 3.34 3.00
CA GLY A 179 19.93 4.72 3.10
C GLY A 179 20.42 5.48 4.34
N ARG A 180 21.29 4.89 5.16
CA ARG A 180 21.77 5.46 6.43
C ARG A 180 23.29 5.28 6.63
N PRO A 181 23.97 6.21 7.32
CA PRO A 181 25.39 6.06 7.68
C PRO A 181 25.60 4.88 8.64
N ILE A 182 26.84 4.39 8.77
CA ILE A 182 27.22 3.18 9.53
C ILE A 182 26.72 3.26 10.98
N SER A 183 26.81 4.44 11.60
CA SER A 183 26.35 4.72 12.96
C SER A 183 24.86 4.41 13.19
N GLN A 184 24.05 4.40 12.13
CA GLN A 184 22.60 4.18 12.16
C GLN A 184 22.14 2.96 11.33
N GLY A 185 22.98 2.50 10.39
CA GLY A 185 22.67 1.45 9.40
C GLY A 185 23.37 0.11 9.61
N SER A 186 24.32 0.01 10.55
CA SER A 186 25.14 -1.20 10.76
C SER A 186 24.34 -2.49 11.00
N GLY A 187 23.18 -2.39 11.66
CA GLY A 187 22.30 -3.53 11.97
C GLY A 187 21.14 -3.76 10.99
N ALA A 188 20.93 -2.90 9.99
CA ALA A 188 19.87 -3.09 9.00
C ALA A 188 20.24 -4.24 8.05
N LYS A 189 19.31 -5.18 7.81
CA LYS A 189 19.50 -6.35 6.95
C LYS A 189 18.62 -6.29 5.71
N ASP A 190 19.15 -6.72 4.58
CA ASP A 190 18.35 -6.97 3.37
C ASP A 190 17.58 -8.30 3.45
N ILE A 191 16.77 -8.57 2.41
CA ILE A 191 15.99 -9.81 2.28
C ILE A 191 16.87 -11.08 2.15
N LEU A 192 18.16 -10.91 1.84
CA LEU A 192 19.16 -11.97 1.74
C LEU A 192 19.97 -12.13 3.04
N GLY A 193 19.69 -11.33 4.08
CA GLY A 193 20.32 -11.38 5.39
C GLY A 193 21.65 -10.64 5.53
N THR A 194 22.10 -9.89 4.52
CA THR A 194 23.34 -9.08 4.56
C THR A 194 23.11 -7.84 5.44
N SER A 195 23.91 -7.66 6.50
CA SER A 195 23.85 -6.45 7.32
C SER A 195 24.62 -5.28 6.70
N GLY A 196 24.29 -4.04 7.06
CA GLY A 196 25.07 -2.86 6.64
C GLY A 196 26.55 -2.96 7.00
N SER A 197 26.89 -3.58 8.13
CA SER A 197 28.28 -3.83 8.53
C SER A 197 28.99 -4.90 7.66
N ASP A 198 28.25 -5.93 7.24
CA ASP A 198 28.77 -6.96 6.31
C ASP A 198 28.96 -6.38 4.91
N TYR A 199 28.07 -5.49 4.48
CA TYR A 199 28.15 -4.80 3.20
C TYR A 199 29.39 -3.90 3.12
N VAL A 200 29.64 -3.08 4.14
CA VAL A 200 30.86 -2.24 4.23
C VAL A 200 32.12 -3.11 4.31
N SER A 201 32.05 -4.27 4.98
CA SER A 201 33.16 -5.23 5.03
C SER A 201 33.48 -5.84 3.66
N LYS A 202 32.46 -6.15 2.85
CA LYS A 202 32.62 -6.58 1.45
C LYS A 202 33.22 -5.47 0.59
N PHE A 203 32.73 -4.24 0.73
CA PHE A 203 33.27 -3.06 0.04
C PHE A 203 34.76 -2.83 0.34
N ASN A 204 35.15 -2.87 1.61
CA ASN A 204 36.56 -2.75 2.01
C ASN A 204 37.41 -3.92 1.50
N ARG A 205 36.85 -5.14 1.41
CA ARG A 205 37.56 -6.30 0.85
C ARG A 205 37.78 -6.13 -0.65
N SER A 206 36.80 -5.63 -1.40
CA SER A 206 36.95 -5.34 -2.83
C SER A 206 37.97 -4.22 -3.09
N LEU A 207 38.03 -3.22 -2.21
CA LEU A 207 39.09 -2.19 -2.26
C LEU A 207 40.47 -2.76 -1.87
N GLY A 208 40.54 -3.65 -0.88
CA GLY A 208 41.77 -4.28 -0.39
C GLY A 208 42.32 -5.39 -1.30
N GLN A 209 41.47 -6.10 -2.06
CA GLN A 209 41.89 -7.10 -3.05
C GLN A 209 42.72 -6.50 -4.20
N ARG A 210 42.66 -5.18 -4.40
CA ARG A 210 43.52 -4.46 -5.34
C ARG A 210 44.87 -4.04 -4.75
N ALA A 211 45.06 -4.15 -3.43
CA ALA A 211 46.29 -3.82 -2.71
C ALA A 211 47.12 -5.06 -2.29
N ILE A 212 46.57 -6.28 -2.40
CA ILE A 212 47.23 -7.55 -2.00
C ILE A 212 47.61 -8.37 -3.25
N SER A 213 48.24 -7.71 -4.23
CA SER A 213 48.98 -8.37 -5.32
C SER A 213 50.38 -7.74 -5.42
N ALA A 214 51.02 -7.59 -4.26
CA ALA A 214 52.40 -7.14 -4.15
C ALA A 214 53.01 -7.76 -2.88
N ASP A 215 53.65 -8.91 -3.10
CA ASP A 215 54.86 -9.40 -2.46
C ASP A 215 54.86 -9.71 -0.94
N THR A 216 55.20 -10.96 -0.59
CA THR A 216 55.29 -11.43 0.80
C THR A 216 56.39 -12.49 0.94
N SER A 217 57.31 -12.17 1.86
CA SER A 217 58.12 -13.03 2.74
C SER A 217 59.44 -13.64 2.25
N GLY A 218 60.49 -13.45 3.07
CA GLY A 218 61.61 -14.40 3.16
C GLY A 218 62.81 -13.93 3.99
N THR A 219 62.84 -14.25 5.28
CA THR A 219 64.04 -14.20 6.14
C THR A 219 64.94 -15.40 5.84
N ILE A 220 66.26 -15.20 5.63
CA ILE A 220 67.27 -16.28 5.52
C ILE A 220 68.32 -16.12 6.63
N SER A 221 68.52 -17.22 7.37
CA SER A 221 69.60 -17.45 8.33
C SER A 221 70.92 -17.81 7.65
N THR A 222 72.05 -17.23 8.07
CA THR A 222 73.40 -17.61 7.64
C THR A 222 74.24 -18.16 8.81
N GLN A 223 74.59 -19.45 8.75
CA GLN A 223 75.61 -20.08 9.58
C GLN A 223 77.02 -19.77 9.04
N GLY A 224 77.93 -19.42 9.95
CA GLY A 224 79.31 -19.03 9.66
C GLY A 224 80.27 -20.18 9.30
N LYS A 225 81.31 -19.84 8.54
CA LYS A 225 82.47 -20.70 8.21
C LYS A 225 83.52 -20.66 9.33
N PRO A 226 84.25 -21.76 9.60
CA PRO A 226 85.15 -21.87 10.77
C PRO A 226 86.50 -21.18 10.60
N SER A 227 87.03 -20.65 11.71
CA SER A 227 88.34 -20.01 11.86
C SER A 227 89.49 -21.03 11.91
N ILE A 228 90.68 -20.62 11.44
CA ILE A 228 91.90 -21.43 11.43
C ILE A 228 92.81 -21.03 12.59
N THR A 229 93.38 -22.03 13.29
CA THR A 229 94.28 -21.80 14.43
C THR A 229 95.73 -21.85 13.95
N ILE A 230 96.52 -20.81 14.23
CA ILE A 230 97.96 -20.77 13.87
C ILE A 230 98.80 -20.54 15.13
N ARG A 231 99.98 -21.17 15.17
CA ARG A 231 100.95 -21.05 16.25
C ARG A 231 101.87 -19.86 15.94
N THR A 232 101.96 -18.89 16.84
CA THR A 232 102.89 -17.75 16.66
C THR A 232 104.34 -18.20 16.89
N SER A 233 105.32 -17.38 16.50
CA SER A 233 106.77 -17.64 16.66
C SER A 233 107.17 -17.97 18.10
N ASP A 234 106.34 -17.59 19.07
CA ASP A 234 106.58 -17.78 20.51
C ASP A 234 105.84 -19.02 21.07
N GLY A 235 105.30 -19.88 20.20
CA GLY A 235 104.73 -21.19 20.54
C GLY A 235 103.28 -21.19 21.05
N LYS A 236 102.63 -20.04 21.19
CA LYS A 236 101.22 -19.93 21.62
C LYS A 236 100.24 -20.07 20.44
N LEU A 237 99.15 -20.81 20.64
CA LEU A 237 98.06 -20.96 19.68
C LEU A 237 97.15 -19.72 19.76
N GLN A 238 96.97 -19.01 18.65
CA GLN A 238 95.96 -17.94 18.53
C GLN A 238 94.97 -18.28 17.43
N GLN A 239 93.67 -18.21 17.75
CA GLN A 239 92.62 -18.17 16.74
C GLN A 239 92.62 -16.78 16.11
N ARG A 240 92.79 -16.73 14.80
CA ARG A 240 92.65 -15.51 14.01
C ARG A 240 91.72 -15.82 12.86
N LEU A 241 90.89 -14.84 12.48
CA LEU A 241 90.09 -15.00 11.28
C LEU A 241 90.99 -15.05 10.02
N TYR A 242 92.15 -14.35 10.00
CA TYR A 242 93.08 -14.28 8.85
C TYR A 242 94.60 -14.13 9.22
N SER A 243 95.51 -14.52 8.32
CA SER A 243 96.99 -14.63 8.50
C SER A 243 97.81 -13.43 7.98
N PRO A 244 98.90 -12.99 8.66
CA PRO A 244 99.66 -11.77 8.33
C PRO A 244 100.73 -11.86 7.20
N PHE A 245 100.87 -12.99 6.47
CA PHE A 245 101.91 -13.17 5.43
C PHE A 245 101.36 -13.50 4.03
N SER A 246 100.37 -12.76 3.51
CA SER A 246 99.76 -13.10 2.22
C SER A 246 99.66 -11.93 1.22
N GLY A 247 99.84 -12.23 -0.08
CA GLY A 247 100.08 -11.26 -1.17
C GLY A 247 98.92 -10.30 -1.50
N PRO A 248 99.09 -9.39 -2.50
CA PRO A 248 98.19 -8.26 -2.78
C PRO A 248 96.70 -8.60 -2.98
N ILE A 249 96.38 -9.80 -3.47
CA ILE A 249 94.99 -10.31 -3.58
C ILE A 249 94.31 -10.47 -2.21
N LEU A 250 95.07 -10.85 -1.17
CA LEU A 250 94.53 -11.02 0.18
C LEU A 250 94.46 -9.70 0.96
N GLN A 251 95.26 -8.69 0.59
CA GLN A 251 95.04 -7.31 1.05
C GLN A 251 93.75 -6.72 0.44
N ALA A 252 93.49 -6.95 -0.84
CA ALA A 252 92.23 -6.58 -1.48
C ALA A 252 91.04 -7.31 -0.83
N TYR A 253 91.17 -8.60 -0.54
CA TYR A 253 90.17 -9.37 0.21
C TYR A 253 89.91 -8.83 1.62
N ASN A 254 90.96 -8.49 2.38
CA ASN A 254 90.82 -7.89 3.73
C ASN A 254 90.15 -6.51 3.68
N THR A 255 90.45 -5.71 2.65
CA THR A 255 89.82 -4.41 2.43
C THR A 255 88.35 -4.59 2.06
N ALA A 256 88.04 -5.54 1.17
CA ALA A 256 86.67 -5.90 0.80
C ALA A 256 85.87 -6.47 1.99
N ALA A 257 86.47 -7.29 2.85
CA ALA A 257 85.83 -7.83 4.05
C ALA A 257 85.53 -6.74 5.09
N LYS A 258 86.42 -5.76 5.26
CA LYS A 258 86.18 -4.59 6.12
C LYS A 258 85.02 -3.73 5.59
N VAL A 259 85.01 -3.47 4.28
CA VAL A 259 83.93 -2.72 3.62
C VAL A 259 82.60 -3.47 3.71
N ALA A 260 82.60 -4.79 3.49
CA ALA A 260 81.39 -5.62 3.62
C ALA A 260 80.83 -5.59 5.04
N TYR A 261 81.69 -5.71 6.07
CA TYR A 261 81.25 -5.62 7.47
C TYR A 261 80.71 -4.22 7.82
N GLN A 262 81.35 -3.15 7.34
CA GLN A 262 80.84 -1.78 7.52
C GLN A 262 79.47 -1.60 6.86
N ALA A 263 79.30 -2.08 5.62
CA ALA A 263 78.04 -2.00 4.91
C ALA A 263 76.93 -2.79 5.64
N GLU A 264 77.21 -4.01 6.06
CA GLU A 264 76.25 -4.88 6.77
C GLU A 264 75.80 -4.26 8.10
N ILE A 265 76.74 -3.74 8.91
CA ILE A 265 76.40 -3.13 10.20
C ILE A 265 75.67 -1.80 10.03
N LEU A 266 76.02 -0.99 9.02
CA LEU A 266 75.32 0.27 8.76
C LEU A 266 73.92 0.03 8.20
N GLU A 267 73.75 -0.91 7.28
CA GLU A 267 72.43 -1.29 6.75
C GLU A 267 71.54 -1.81 7.87
N LYS A 268 72.03 -2.77 8.66
CA LYS A 268 71.32 -3.27 9.84
C LYS A 268 71.01 -2.14 10.83
N GLY A 269 71.99 -1.27 11.10
CA GLY A 269 71.82 -0.11 11.98
C GLY A 269 70.75 0.86 11.50
N THR A 270 70.67 1.13 10.20
CA THR A 270 69.64 1.99 9.62
C THR A 270 68.25 1.35 9.68
N THR A 271 68.14 0.03 9.47
CA THR A 271 66.88 -0.73 9.58
C THR A 271 66.40 -0.84 11.02
N ASP A 272 67.28 -1.14 11.96
CA ASP A 272 66.93 -1.24 13.38
C ASP A 272 66.56 0.16 13.92
N LEU A 273 67.28 1.23 13.54
CA LEU A 273 66.89 2.60 13.89
C LEU A 273 65.55 3.02 13.27
N LEU A 274 65.18 2.47 12.11
CA LEU A 274 63.84 2.63 11.54
C LEU A 274 62.79 1.94 12.39
N GLU A 275 63.01 0.68 12.75
CA GLU A 275 62.09 -0.08 13.59
C GLU A 275 61.91 0.58 14.96
N ILE A 276 63.01 1.04 15.58
CA ILE A 276 62.97 1.80 16.83
C ILE A 276 62.17 3.10 16.65
N SER A 277 62.34 3.85 15.54
CA SER A 277 61.55 5.06 15.30
C SER A 277 60.04 4.78 15.18
N GLN A 278 59.65 3.62 14.66
CA GLN A 278 58.24 3.21 14.57
C GLN A 278 57.65 2.83 15.93
N GLN A 279 58.48 2.43 16.90
CA GLN A 279 58.05 2.13 18.27
C GLN A 279 57.82 3.39 19.11
N PHE A 280 58.39 4.54 18.70
CA PHE A 280 58.25 5.84 19.37
C PHE A 280 57.56 6.88 18.47
N PRO A 281 56.31 6.65 18.03
CA PRO A 281 55.60 7.59 17.17
C PRO A 281 55.36 8.90 17.93
N LEU A 282 55.74 10.03 17.32
CA LEU A 282 55.60 11.38 17.89
C LEU A 282 56.38 11.61 19.21
N ASP A 283 57.25 10.68 19.61
CA ASP A 283 58.07 10.78 20.83
C ASP A 283 59.57 10.83 20.47
N ALA A 284 60.04 12.03 20.15
CA ALA A 284 61.42 12.25 19.73
C ALA A 284 62.45 12.06 20.87
N GLU A 285 62.05 12.28 22.13
CA GLU A 285 62.93 12.13 23.29
C GLU A 285 63.10 10.64 23.64
N GLY A 286 61.99 9.88 23.62
CA GLY A 286 62.01 8.43 23.74
C GLY A 286 62.79 7.76 22.61
N PHE A 287 62.59 8.20 21.36
CA PHE A 287 63.37 7.73 20.22
C PHE A 287 64.86 8.06 20.37
N ALA A 288 65.23 9.29 20.77
CA ALA A 288 66.63 9.68 20.94
C ALA A 288 67.33 8.85 22.03
N GLY A 289 66.63 8.54 23.12
CA GLY A 289 67.12 7.65 24.18
C GLY A 289 67.36 6.22 23.67
N ALA A 290 66.36 5.63 23.02
CA ALA A 290 66.44 4.26 22.49
C ALA A 290 67.48 4.13 21.35
N ALA A 291 67.57 5.12 20.47
CA ALA A 291 68.56 5.15 19.40
C ALA A 291 69.99 5.25 19.96
N LYS A 292 70.21 6.03 21.02
CA LYS A 292 71.51 6.13 21.68
C LYS A 292 71.94 4.81 22.32
N GLU A 293 71.03 4.15 23.05
CA GLU A 293 71.29 2.84 23.66
C GLU A 293 71.61 1.78 22.59
N TYR A 294 70.86 1.79 21.48
CA TYR A 294 71.12 0.91 20.34
C TYR A 294 72.50 1.15 19.71
N VAL A 295 72.85 2.41 19.43
CA VAL A 295 74.16 2.77 18.88
C VAL A 295 75.28 2.34 19.83
N ASP A 296 75.13 2.55 21.14
CA ASP A 296 76.12 2.15 22.14
C ASP A 296 76.34 0.62 22.15
N GLN A 297 75.27 -0.18 22.04
CA GLN A 297 75.35 -1.64 21.96
C GLN A 297 76.06 -2.13 20.68
N ILE A 298 75.72 -1.56 19.52
CA ILE A 298 76.35 -1.93 18.23
C ILE A 298 77.83 -1.54 18.21
N VAL A 299 78.17 -0.36 18.73
CA VAL A 299 79.56 0.12 18.82
C VAL A 299 80.38 -0.69 19.82
N GLU A 300 79.79 -1.17 20.92
CA GLU A 300 80.48 -2.04 21.88
C GLU A 300 80.91 -3.36 21.24
N ALA A 301 80.01 -3.98 20.45
CA ALA A 301 80.24 -5.25 19.75
C ALA A 301 81.18 -5.16 18.54
N ALA A 302 81.45 -3.95 18.01
CA ALA A 302 82.27 -3.77 16.82
C ALA A 302 83.79 -3.91 17.07
N PRO A 303 84.59 -4.29 16.05
CA PRO A 303 86.05 -4.30 16.14
C PRO A 303 86.63 -2.93 16.50
N SER A 304 87.66 -2.89 17.35
CA SER A 304 88.22 -1.64 17.92
C SER A 304 88.61 -0.58 16.89
N GLN A 305 89.03 -0.99 15.70
CA GLN A 305 89.44 -0.10 14.60
C GLN A 305 88.27 0.54 13.84
N LEU A 306 87.04 0.02 13.99
CA LEU A 306 85.84 0.47 13.28
C LEU A 306 84.85 1.24 14.18
N LYS A 307 85.01 1.15 15.50
CA LYS A 307 84.11 1.79 16.48
C LYS A 307 83.85 3.29 16.22
N PRO A 308 84.87 4.14 15.94
CA PRO A 308 84.64 5.57 15.73
C PRO A 308 83.77 5.85 14.50
N TYR A 309 84.03 5.12 13.40
CA TYR A 309 83.30 5.27 12.14
C TYR A 309 81.85 4.80 12.23
N ILE A 310 81.62 3.61 12.81
CA ILE A 310 80.26 3.07 12.99
C ILE A 310 79.43 3.99 13.91
N ARG A 311 80.05 4.52 14.96
CA ARG A 311 79.39 5.48 15.87
C ARG A 311 78.96 6.74 15.12
N GLU A 312 79.86 7.37 14.38
CA GLU A 312 79.58 8.62 13.67
C GLU A 312 78.41 8.49 12.68
N GLU A 313 78.42 7.45 11.85
CA GLU A 313 77.38 7.24 10.83
C GLU A 313 76.00 6.90 11.46
N LEU A 314 75.97 6.05 12.48
CA LEU A 314 74.71 5.69 13.14
C LEU A 314 74.17 6.83 14.01
N GLU A 315 75.02 7.63 14.67
CA GLU A 315 74.59 8.85 15.38
C GLU A 315 74.05 9.91 14.41
N ALA A 316 74.66 10.04 13.23
CA ALA A 316 74.15 10.93 12.17
C ALA A 316 72.78 10.48 11.65
N GLU A 317 72.58 9.18 11.43
CA GLU A 317 71.29 8.62 11.03
C GLU A 317 70.23 8.75 12.13
N ALA A 318 70.58 8.44 13.38
CA ALA A 318 69.70 8.64 14.54
C ALA A 318 69.25 10.11 14.63
N THR A 319 70.18 11.06 14.47
CA THR A 319 69.87 12.51 14.49
C THR A 319 68.98 12.93 13.32
N ARG A 320 69.16 12.37 12.12
CA ARG A 320 68.25 12.60 10.98
C ARG A 320 66.82 12.14 11.32
N ARG A 321 66.68 10.96 11.92
CA ARG A 321 65.38 10.39 12.30
C ARG A 321 64.71 11.13 13.44
N VAL A 322 65.46 11.58 14.47
CA VAL A 322 64.93 12.45 15.54
C VAL A 322 64.29 13.71 14.93
N ARG A 323 64.94 14.35 13.95
CA ARG A 323 64.37 15.51 13.25
C ARG A 323 63.12 15.16 12.44
N GLY A 324 63.08 13.97 11.85
CA GLY A 324 61.88 13.42 11.18
C GLY A 324 60.70 13.30 12.16
N VAL A 325 60.90 12.59 13.28
CA VAL A 325 59.88 12.39 14.32
C VAL A 325 59.40 13.72 14.91
N MET A 326 60.32 14.67 15.17
CA MET A 326 59.95 16.03 15.62
C MET A 326 59.08 16.78 14.60
N THR A 327 59.39 16.65 13.31
CA THR A 327 58.60 17.29 12.25
C THR A 327 57.19 16.70 12.19
N GLU A 328 57.06 15.38 12.34
CA GLU A 328 55.76 14.70 12.42
C GLU A 328 54.97 15.12 13.68
N TYR A 329 55.62 15.18 14.84
CA TYR A 329 55.01 15.69 16.08
C TYR A 329 54.45 17.10 15.92
N HIS A 330 55.22 18.02 15.33
CA HIS A 330 54.76 19.38 15.09
C HIS A 330 53.60 19.43 14.09
N ARG A 331 53.63 18.64 13.02
CA ARG A 331 52.53 18.54 12.04
C ARG A 331 51.25 17.98 12.67
N ASP A 332 51.35 16.90 13.44
CA ASP A 332 50.20 16.29 14.14
C ASP A 332 49.60 17.27 15.16
N THR A 333 50.44 17.94 15.96
CA THR A 333 50.00 18.95 16.93
C THR A 333 49.27 20.11 16.24
N GLN A 334 49.81 20.62 15.12
CA GLN A 334 49.17 21.67 14.32
C GLN A 334 47.85 21.20 13.72
N GLN A 335 47.79 19.97 13.21
CA GLN A 335 46.58 19.41 12.64
C GLN A 335 45.49 19.21 13.70
N ARG A 336 45.83 18.72 14.89
CA ARG A 336 44.90 18.64 16.03
C ARG A 336 44.40 20.01 16.46
N ALA A 337 45.29 21.00 16.55
CA ALA A 337 44.91 22.38 16.87
C ALA A 337 43.94 22.95 15.83
N ASN A 338 44.22 22.80 14.53
CA ASN A 338 43.34 23.25 13.45
C ASN A 338 41.98 22.52 13.48
N ASN A 339 41.97 21.20 13.68
CA ASN A 339 40.73 20.41 13.78
C ASN A 339 39.90 20.84 14.99
N SER A 340 40.52 21.05 16.15
CA SER A 340 39.83 21.51 17.36
C SER A 340 39.26 22.91 17.19
N SER A 341 40.02 23.83 16.57
CA SER A 341 39.57 25.19 16.28
C SER A 341 38.39 25.18 15.31
N ARG A 342 38.44 24.36 14.24
CA ARG A 342 37.32 24.22 13.29
C ARG A 342 36.04 23.72 13.97
N ALA A 343 36.14 22.72 14.84
CA ALA A 343 35.00 22.19 15.57
C ALA A 343 34.39 23.24 16.55
N LEU A 344 35.23 24.07 17.18
CA LEU A 344 34.74 25.18 18.00
C LEU A 344 34.03 26.24 17.16
N VAL A 345 34.60 26.61 16.00
CA VAL A 345 33.95 27.57 15.08
C VAL A 345 32.57 27.05 14.67
N GLU A 346 32.46 25.79 14.26
CA GLU A 346 31.19 25.16 13.88
C GLU A 346 30.16 25.21 15.02
N ARG A 347 30.56 24.80 16.23
CA ARG A 347 29.69 24.82 17.41
C ARG A 347 29.19 26.23 17.75
N TYR A 348 30.08 27.22 17.72
CA TYR A 348 29.70 28.60 18.05
C TYR A 348 28.98 29.31 16.90
N SER A 349 29.18 28.90 15.64
CA SER A 349 28.33 29.35 14.53
C SER A 349 26.91 28.84 14.66
N ASP A 350 26.73 27.58 15.07
CA ASP A 350 25.41 27.00 15.33
C ASP A 350 24.73 27.70 16.51
N GLU A 351 25.47 27.91 17.61
CA GLU A 351 24.96 28.66 18.78
C GLU A 351 24.53 30.08 18.41
N TYR A 352 25.30 30.76 17.56
CA TYR A 352 24.94 32.09 17.07
C TYR A 352 23.71 32.07 16.15
N ALA A 353 23.59 31.07 15.27
CA ALA A 353 22.42 30.88 14.42
C ALA A 353 21.15 30.59 15.26
N GLU A 354 21.26 29.74 16.29
CA GLU A 354 20.17 29.44 17.23
C GLU A 354 19.76 30.68 18.05
N ALA A 355 20.72 31.47 18.52
CA ALA A 355 20.46 32.71 19.23
C ALA A 355 19.75 33.74 18.34
N ILE A 356 20.11 33.84 17.05
CA ILE A 356 19.39 34.66 16.08
C ILE A 356 17.94 34.17 15.95
N ALA A 357 17.74 32.85 15.89
CA ALA A 357 16.41 32.27 15.78
C ALA A 357 15.54 32.50 17.02
N SER A 358 16.14 32.59 18.22
CA SER A 358 15.40 32.88 19.45
C SER A 358 14.90 34.33 19.55
N GLY A 359 15.53 35.26 18.82
CA GLY A 359 15.19 36.69 18.84
C GLY A 359 15.59 37.41 20.14
N ASP A 360 16.26 36.74 21.07
CA ASP A 360 16.75 37.33 22.32
C ASP A 360 18.06 38.08 22.07
N GLN A 361 18.00 39.42 22.09
CA GLN A 361 19.15 40.29 21.84
C GLN A 361 20.33 40.02 22.78
N GLY A 362 20.07 39.59 24.02
CA GLY A 362 21.11 39.23 24.99
C GLY A 362 21.85 37.97 24.59
N GLN A 363 21.12 36.94 24.15
CA GLN A 363 21.71 35.68 23.67
C GLN A 363 22.49 35.88 22.37
N ILE A 364 21.94 36.66 21.43
CA ILE A 364 22.59 36.98 20.15
C ILE A 364 23.96 37.62 20.40
N THR A 365 24.01 38.62 21.29
CA THR A 365 25.25 39.35 21.60
C THR A 365 26.27 38.43 22.28
N ALA A 366 25.83 37.58 23.21
CA ALA A 366 26.71 36.65 23.91
C ALA A 366 27.30 35.58 22.98
N ALA A 367 26.47 34.98 22.11
CA ALA A 367 26.90 33.99 21.14
C ALA A 367 27.83 34.60 20.08
N GLN A 368 27.54 35.82 19.61
CA GLN A 368 28.40 36.56 18.70
C GLN A 368 29.80 36.79 19.29
N SER A 369 29.88 37.21 20.55
CA SER A 369 31.16 37.44 21.23
C SER A 369 31.99 36.16 21.41
N ARG A 370 31.34 35.01 21.65
CA ARG A 370 32.02 33.71 21.74
C ARG A 370 32.60 33.29 20.40
N LEU A 371 31.80 33.41 19.33
CA LEU A 371 32.23 33.10 17.98
C LEU A 371 33.40 34.00 17.55
N ASP A 372 33.31 35.30 17.81
CA ASP A 372 34.39 36.26 17.55
C ASP A 372 35.70 35.87 18.27
N GLY A 373 35.61 35.52 19.56
CA GLY A 373 36.78 35.10 20.34
C GLY A 373 37.48 33.86 19.76
N VAL A 374 36.72 32.89 19.25
CA VAL A 374 37.29 31.68 18.63
C VAL A 374 37.90 31.98 17.26
N LEU A 375 37.25 32.83 16.46
CA LEU A 375 37.76 33.24 15.15
C LEU A 375 39.06 34.05 15.28
N GLN A 376 39.14 35.00 16.21
CA GLN A 376 40.37 35.74 16.51
C GLN A 376 41.49 34.83 17.02
N ALA A 377 41.17 33.81 17.83
CA ALA A 377 42.15 32.82 18.24
C ALA A 377 42.68 32.02 17.05
N ARG A 378 41.81 31.74 16.07
CA ARG A 378 42.15 31.00 14.85
C ARG A 378 43.01 31.79 13.88
N GLU A 379 42.74 33.07 13.70
CA GLU A 379 43.57 33.99 12.90
C GLU A 379 45.02 34.08 13.42
N LYS A 380 45.20 33.88 14.74
CA LYS A 380 46.51 33.92 15.40
C LYS A 380 47.20 32.55 15.45
N LEU A 381 46.58 31.46 14.97
CA LEU A 381 47.17 30.12 15.01
C LEU A 381 48.34 29.99 14.02
N PRO A 382 49.58 29.72 14.48
CA PRO A 382 50.72 29.55 13.61
C PRO A 382 50.55 28.34 12.67
N GLY A 383 50.82 28.53 11.37
CA GLY A 383 50.75 27.46 10.37
C GLY A 383 49.35 27.23 9.77
N VAL A 384 48.34 27.98 10.21
CA VAL A 384 46.98 27.96 9.61
C VAL A 384 46.81 29.19 8.72
N ALA A 385 46.54 29.01 7.43
CA ALA A 385 46.29 30.09 6.47
C ALA A 385 44.82 30.56 6.55
N TRP A 386 44.38 31.00 7.74
CA TRP A 386 43.02 31.54 7.94
C TRP A 386 43.03 33.06 7.88
N THR A 387 42.10 33.67 7.14
CA THR A 387 42.04 35.13 6.93
C THR A 387 40.84 35.78 7.63
N GLU A 388 40.93 37.10 7.84
CA GLU A 388 39.84 37.90 8.40
C GLU A 388 38.57 37.83 7.53
N GLU A 389 38.70 37.78 6.21
CA GLU A 389 37.57 37.63 5.28
C GLU A 389 36.88 36.28 5.45
N GLN A 390 37.63 35.22 5.75
CA GLN A 390 37.05 33.90 6.06
C GLN A 390 36.29 33.94 7.38
N SER A 391 36.80 34.63 8.41
CA SER A 391 36.06 34.89 9.65
C SER A 391 34.75 35.66 9.40
N ALA A 392 34.79 36.68 8.55
CA ALA A 392 33.59 37.44 8.17
C ALA A 392 32.54 36.58 7.45
N ASN A 393 32.97 35.67 6.56
CA ASN A 393 32.07 34.73 5.89
C ASN A 393 31.37 33.79 6.87
N VAL A 394 32.05 33.34 7.93
CA VAL A 394 31.43 32.52 8.98
C VAL A 394 30.25 33.25 9.64
N PHE A 395 30.39 34.55 9.94
CA PHE A 395 29.28 35.33 10.50
C PHE A 395 28.11 35.48 9.51
N ILE A 396 28.40 35.70 8.22
CA ILE A 396 27.37 35.80 7.18
C ILE A 396 26.60 34.48 7.08
N ASP A 397 27.30 33.35 7.06
CA ASP A 397 26.69 32.04 6.91
C ASP A 397 25.89 31.65 8.17
N SER A 398 26.39 31.98 9.36
CA SER A 398 25.67 31.80 10.62
C SER A 398 24.38 32.61 10.67
N ARG A 399 24.38 33.86 10.17
CA ARG A 399 23.16 34.69 10.08
C ARG A 399 22.14 34.10 9.12
N LYS A 400 22.58 33.65 7.95
CA LYS A 400 21.71 32.93 6.99
C LYS A 400 21.15 31.64 7.58
N ALA A 401 21.95 30.90 8.35
CA ALA A 401 21.49 29.70 9.06
C ALA A 401 20.40 30.04 10.09
N GLY A 402 20.58 31.12 10.85
CA GLY A 402 19.56 31.65 11.78
C GLY A 402 18.27 32.04 11.07
N GLU A 403 18.33 32.76 9.96
CA GLU A 403 17.16 33.11 9.14
C GLU A 403 16.42 31.86 8.63
N ARG A 404 17.14 30.83 8.18
CA ARG A 404 16.56 29.54 7.78
C ARG A 404 15.94 28.78 8.95
N LEU A 405 16.44 28.94 10.17
CA LEU A 405 15.83 28.36 11.37
C LEU A 405 14.53 29.08 11.70
N ILE A 406 14.48 30.41 11.64
CA ILE A 406 13.26 31.20 11.81
C ILE A 406 12.20 30.80 10.78
N GLU A 407 12.57 30.67 9.51
CA GLU A 407 11.62 30.27 8.46
C GLU A 407 11.09 28.85 8.69
N ARG A 408 11.95 27.91 9.13
CA ARG A 408 11.54 26.56 9.50
C ARG A 408 10.58 26.56 10.69
N GLN A 409 10.86 27.33 11.74
CA GLN A 409 9.98 27.45 12.90
C GLN A 409 8.62 28.05 12.52
N LYS A 410 8.58 29.10 11.70
CA LYS A 410 7.32 29.67 11.21
C LYS A 410 6.51 28.68 10.39
N LYS A 411 7.17 27.90 9.51
CA LYS A 411 6.50 26.84 8.73
C LYS A 411 5.95 25.74 9.63
N GLN A 412 6.70 25.34 10.67
CA GLN A 412 6.23 24.36 11.64
C GLN A 412 5.05 24.90 12.44
N GLN A 413 5.14 26.11 13.00
CA GLN A 413 4.04 26.75 13.72
C GLN A 413 2.78 26.91 12.86
N ALA A 414 2.93 27.24 11.58
CA ALA A 414 1.81 27.29 10.65
C ALA A 414 1.20 25.89 10.43
N ALA A 415 2.02 24.87 10.23
CA ALA A 415 1.56 23.48 10.11
C ALA A 415 0.81 23.01 11.37
N ASP A 416 1.36 23.27 12.54
CA ASP A 416 0.76 22.92 13.83
C ASP A 416 -0.58 23.68 14.02
N ALA A 417 -0.62 24.99 13.73
CA ALA A 417 -1.84 25.79 13.79
C ALA A 417 -2.91 25.27 12.82
N LYS A 418 -2.53 24.87 11.61
CA LYS A 418 -3.44 24.28 10.62
C LYS A 418 -4.06 22.98 11.13
N GLU A 419 -3.26 22.10 11.74
CA GLU A 419 -3.73 20.84 12.30
C GLU A 419 -4.72 21.09 13.45
N GLU A 420 -4.38 21.99 14.37
CA GLU A 420 -5.24 22.37 15.51
C GLU A 420 -6.57 22.99 15.06
N PHE A 421 -6.55 23.97 14.14
CA PHE A 421 -7.78 24.54 13.59
C PHE A 421 -8.62 23.47 12.85
N GLY A 422 -7.99 22.54 12.13
CA GLY A 422 -8.67 21.41 11.50
C GLY A 422 -9.35 20.48 12.52
N LEU A 423 -8.68 20.17 13.62
CA LEU A 423 -9.23 19.37 14.72
C LEU A 423 -10.42 20.07 15.37
N ILE A 424 -10.33 21.39 15.59
CA ILE A 424 -11.44 22.19 16.12
C ILE A 424 -12.65 22.13 15.17
N ILE A 425 -12.44 22.32 13.87
CA ILE A 425 -13.52 22.24 12.86
C ILE A 425 -14.21 20.88 12.91
N GLU A 426 -13.44 19.78 12.87
CA GLU A 426 -14.00 18.42 12.87
C GLU A 426 -14.69 18.06 14.19
N SER A 427 -14.16 18.53 15.33
CA SER A 427 -14.79 18.35 16.63
C SER A 427 -16.11 19.10 16.71
N ALA A 428 -16.11 20.38 16.31
CA ALA A 428 -17.30 21.23 16.34
C ALA A 428 -18.42 20.71 15.42
N LYS A 429 -18.09 20.21 14.22
CA LYS A 429 -19.04 19.52 13.32
C LYS A 429 -19.77 18.36 13.99
N ARG A 430 -19.12 17.67 14.94
CA ARG A 430 -19.66 16.50 15.66
C ARG A 430 -20.32 16.87 17.00
N GLY A 431 -20.43 18.16 17.28
CA GLY A 431 -20.92 18.67 18.56
C GLY A 431 -19.93 18.51 19.73
N LEU A 432 -18.65 18.28 19.43
CA LEU A 432 -17.59 18.07 20.42
C LEU A 432 -16.73 19.33 20.60
N THR A 433 -16.00 19.39 21.72
CA THR A 433 -14.99 20.40 22.02
C THR A 433 -13.58 19.84 21.84
N ALA A 434 -12.72 20.57 21.16
CA ALA A 434 -11.30 20.23 21.05
C ALA A 434 -10.51 20.73 22.27
N ASP A 435 -9.39 20.08 22.57
CA ASP A 435 -8.60 20.34 23.78
C ASP A 435 -8.03 21.77 23.84
N ASN A 436 -7.69 22.38 22.70
CA ASN A 436 -7.04 23.68 22.63
C ASN A 436 -7.83 24.73 21.82
N GLU A 437 -9.12 24.90 22.09
CA GLU A 437 -9.92 25.96 21.42
C GLU A 437 -9.48 27.39 21.74
N ALA A 438 -8.69 27.58 22.80
CA ALA A 438 -8.13 28.89 23.15
C ALA A 438 -7.23 29.48 22.05
N ILE A 439 -6.67 28.64 21.17
CA ILE A 439 -5.87 29.06 20.02
C ILE A 439 -6.62 30.00 19.05
N LEU A 440 -7.96 29.93 19.01
CA LEU A 440 -8.78 30.84 18.21
C LEU A 440 -8.74 32.29 18.71
N ASN A 441 -8.33 32.50 19.96
CA ASN A 441 -8.20 33.83 20.56
C ASN A 441 -6.76 34.39 20.48
N ASP A 442 -5.80 33.63 19.93
CA ASP A 442 -4.42 34.07 19.77
C ASP A 442 -4.23 34.81 18.42
N PRO A 443 -3.98 36.13 18.40
CA PRO A 443 -3.80 36.89 17.17
C PRO A 443 -2.60 36.42 16.34
N ALA A 444 -1.55 35.88 16.97
CA ALA A 444 -0.37 35.41 16.26
C ALA A 444 -0.66 34.11 15.52
N MET A 445 -1.37 33.17 16.16
CA MET A 445 -1.73 31.88 15.57
C MET A 445 -2.81 32.02 14.50
N THR A 446 -3.83 32.85 14.74
CA THR A 446 -4.88 33.13 13.74
C THR A 446 -4.33 33.84 12.51
N ALA A 447 -3.31 34.70 12.65
CA ALA A 447 -2.66 35.34 11.51
C ALA A 447 -1.88 34.37 10.59
N LEU A 448 -1.48 33.19 11.09
CA LEU A 448 -0.82 32.17 10.27
C LEU A 448 -1.80 31.51 9.28
N HIS A 449 -3.06 31.33 9.68
CA HIS A 449 -4.12 30.74 8.86
C HIS A 449 -5.47 31.46 9.08
N PRO A 450 -5.63 32.70 8.57
CA PRO A 450 -6.78 33.55 8.91
C PRO A 450 -8.12 32.98 8.44
N GLU A 451 -8.17 32.40 7.23
CA GLU A 451 -9.41 31.81 6.70
C GLU A 451 -9.83 30.56 7.49
N LEU A 452 -8.87 29.70 7.82
CA LEU A 452 -9.11 28.46 8.57
C LEU A 452 -9.53 28.76 10.01
N ALA A 453 -8.92 29.77 10.64
CA ALA A 453 -9.31 30.23 11.98
C ALA A 453 -10.74 30.79 11.99
N GLN A 454 -11.12 31.57 10.98
CA GLN A 454 -12.50 32.06 10.84
C GLN A 454 -13.50 30.93 10.61
N GLU A 455 -13.12 29.92 9.81
CA GLU A 455 -13.93 28.72 9.60
C GLU A 455 -14.11 27.94 10.91
N ALA A 456 -13.02 27.68 11.64
CA ALA A 456 -13.05 27.03 12.96
C ALA A 456 -13.95 27.80 13.94
N LEU A 457 -13.83 29.12 13.99
CA LEU A 457 -14.70 29.97 14.80
C LEU A 457 -16.17 29.82 14.38
N ALA A 458 -16.48 29.85 13.08
CA ALA A 458 -17.84 29.68 12.59
C ALA A 458 -18.47 28.34 13.02
N PHE A 459 -17.73 27.23 12.93
CA PHE A 459 -18.20 25.93 13.39
C PHE A 459 -18.41 25.86 14.91
N THR A 460 -17.51 26.46 15.71
CA THR A 460 -17.69 26.53 17.18
C THR A 460 -18.92 27.37 17.56
N VAL A 461 -19.18 28.48 16.85
CA VAL A 461 -20.39 29.30 17.04
C VAL A 461 -21.66 28.49 16.77
N ILE A 462 -21.70 27.71 15.69
CA ILE A 462 -22.86 26.86 15.37
C ILE A 462 -23.09 25.83 16.48
N ARG A 463 -22.02 25.15 16.93
CA ARG A 463 -22.10 24.17 18.04
C ARG A 463 -22.67 24.81 19.31
N ASP A 464 -22.13 25.96 19.72
CA ASP A 464 -22.40 26.54 21.03
C ASP A 464 -23.69 27.36 21.06
N GLN A 465 -23.99 28.09 19.99
CA GLN A 465 -25.13 29.03 19.92
C GLN A 465 -26.32 28.47 19.15
N MET A 466 -26.12 27.49 18.28
CA MET A 466 -27.17 26.89 17.44
C MET A 466 -27.21 25.35 17.54
N PRO A 467 -27.19 24.75 18.76
CA PRO A 467 -27.16 23.29 18.90
C PRO A 467 -28.39 22.59 18.32
N GLU A 468 -29.53 23.28 18.24
CA GLU A 468 -30.75 22.73 17.64
C GLU A 468 -30.64 22.58 16.11
N PHE A 469 -29.85 23.42 15.44
CA PHE A 469 -29.62 23.30 13.99
C PHE A 469 -29.01 21.94 13.64
N LEU A 470 -28.09 21.44 14.48
CA LEU A 470 -27.42 20.15 14.29
C LEU A 470 -28.35 18.93 14.44
N LYS A 471 -29.57 19.12 14.96
CA LYS A 471 -30.57 18.05 15.17
C LYS A 471 -31.65 18.00 14.10
N LEU A 472 -31.70 19.00 13.22
CA LEU A 472 -32.70 19.10 12.16
C LEU A 472 -32.49 18.01 11.08
N THR A 473 -33.54 17.72 10.32
CA THR A 473 -33.42 16.86 9.14
C THR A 473 -32.63 17.58 8.03
N PRO A 474 -32.03 16.87 7.05
CA PRO A 474 -31.30 17.51 5.95
C PRO A 474 -32.11 18.58 5.21
N ASP A 475 -33.38 18.31 4.94
CA ASP A 475 -34.30 19.27 4.28
C ASP A 475 -34.51 20.52 5.14
N GLN A 476 -34.69 20.35 6.45
CA GLN A 476 -34.87 21.45 7.39
C GLN A 476 -33.59 22.29 7.55
N MET A 477 -32.42 21.65 7.57
CA MET A 477 -31.13 22.34 7.61
C MET A 477 -30.95 23.22 6.36
N GLU A 478 -31.22 22.67 5.16
CA GLU A 478 -31.12 23.43 3.91
C GLU A 478 -32.11 24.59 3.86
N GLU A 479 -33.34 24.39 4.33
CA GLU A 479 -34.32 25.48 4.42
C GLU A 479 -33.87 26.56 5.41
N GLY A 480 -33.35 26.19 6.58
CA GLY A 480 -32.80 27.13 7.55
C GLY A 480 -31.65 27.97 6.97
N VAL A 481 -30.76 27.34 6.19
CA VAL A 481 -29.68 28.05 5.47
C VAL A 481 -30.25 29.00 4.42
N ARG A 482 -31.26 28.59 3.65
CA ARG A 482 -31.94 29.45 2.67
C ARG A 482 -32.58 30.67 3.33
N GLU A 483 -33.27 30.48 4.46
CA GLU A 483 -33.91 31.57 5.20
C GLU A 483 -32.89 32.59 5.71
N LEU A 484 -31.77 32.12 6.27
CA LEU A 484 -30.70 32.99 6.78
C LEU A 484 -30.01 33.77 5.66
N ARG A 485 -29.79 33.15 4.48
CA ARG A 485 -29.25 33.85 3.30
C ARG A 485 -30.18 34.96 2.78
N GLY A 486 -31.48 34.88 3.07
CA GLY A 486 -32.46 35.92 2.74
C GLY A 486 -32.49 37.11 3.72
N LYS A 487 -31.84 37.01 4.89
CA LYS A 487 -31.81 38.07 5.91
C LYS A 487 -30.65 39.04 5.65
N LYS A 488 -30.76 40.27 6.19
CA LYS A 488 -29.71 41.29 6.06
C LYS A 488 -28.51 40.91 6.93
N ILE A 489 -27.39 40.60 6.29
CA ILE A 489 -26.12 40.23 6.93
C ILE A 489 -25.38 41.49 7.42
N THR A 490 -24.79 41.45 8.61
CA THR A 490 -24.20 42.62 9.29
C THR A 490 -22.67 42.59 9.43
N GLY A 491 -22.02 41.43 9.32
CA GLY A 491 -20.56 41.31 9.33
C GLY A 491 -19.99 40.06 8.63
N ASP A 492 -18.67 40.03 8.45
CA ASP A 492 -17.96 38.96 7.73
C ASP A 492 -18.08 37.58 8.43
N LEU A 493 -18.16 37.56 9.77
CA LEU A 493 -18.36 36.33 10.54
C LEU A 493 -19.73 35.71 10.28
N ASP A 494 -20.77 36.54 10.08
CA ASP A 494 -22.13 36.06 9.76
C ASP A 494 -22.13 35.27 8.45
N ILE A 495 -21.35 35.73 7.46
CA ILE A 495 -21.18 35.03 6.16
C ILE A 495 -20.53 33.67 6.38
N LYS A 496 -19.44 33.62 7.16
CA LYS A 496 -18.72 32.38 7.45
C LYS A 496 -19.57 31.37 8.23
N VAL A 497 -20.41 31.84 9.15
CA VAL A 497 -21.38 31.00 9.86
C VAL A 497 -22.40 30.41 8.88
N ILE A 498 -22.96 31.22 7.98
CA ILE A 498 -23.91 30.72 6.96
C ILE A 498 -23.26 29.69 6.05
N ASP A 499 -22.02 29.91 5.60
CA ASP A 499 -21.29 28.96 4.74
C ASP A 499 -20.93 27.66 5.48
N ALA A 500 -20.60 27.75 6.77
CA ALA A 500 -20.41 26.58 7.62
C ALA A 500 -21.72 25.80 7.80
N MET A 501 -22.86 26.49 8.02
CA MET A 501 -24.18 25.85 8.09
C MET A 501 -24.56 25.15 6.77
N ASP A 502 -24.31 25.78 5.62
CA ASP A 502 -24.53 25.20 4.28
C ASP A 502 -23.66 23.93 4.09
N THR A 503 -22.42 23.98 4.57
CA THR A 503 -21.50 22.83 4.55
C THR A 503 -22.01 21.69 5.43
N ILE A 504 -22.51 21.99 6.63
CA ILE A 504 -23.13 21.00 7.53
C ILE A 504 -24.34 20.36 6.86
N ALA A 505 -25.24 21.16 6.29
CA ALA A 505 -26.45 20.68 5.63
C ALA A 505 -26.12 19.73 4.46
N LYS A 506 -25.18 20.11 3.60
CA LYS A 506 -24.70 19.28 2.48
C LYS A 506 -24.05 17.99 2.94
N ASN A 507 -23.19 18.05 3.96
CA ASN A 507 -22.53 16.88 4.50
C ASN A 507 -23.53 15.94 5.18
N SER A 508 -24.52 16.50 5.88
CA SER A 508 -25.63 15.74 6.48
C SER A 508 -26.41 15.01 5.38
N ARG A 509 -26.88 15.71 4.34
CA ARG A 509 -27.59 15.07 3.21
C ARG A 509 -26.76 13.96 2.56
N ARG A 510 -25.46 14.20 2.32
CA ARG A 510 -24.58 13.18 1.76
C ARG A 510 -24.49 11.95 2.67
N ALA A 511 -24.27 12.14 3.98
CA ALA A 511 -24.19 11.04 4.93
C ALA A 511 -25.48 10.19 4.95
N TRP A 512 -26.64 10.85 4.97
CA TRP A 512 -27.95 10.18 4.93
C TRP A 512 -28.28 9.51 3.60
N ASN A 513 -27.67 9.92 2.50
CA ASN A 513 -27.85 9.28 1.19
C ASN A 513 -26.89 8.11 0.97
N GLU A 514 -25.67 8.20 1.50
CA GLU A 514 -24.63 7.19 1.32
C GLU A 514 -24.80 6.02 2.29
N ASP A 515 -25.04 6.28 3.57
CA ASP A 515 -25.21 5.26 4.61
C ASP A 515 -26.18 5.75 5.69
N PRO A 516 -27.50 5.55 5.48
CA PRO A 516 -28.52 5.99 6.43
C PRO A 516 -28.36 5.40 7.82
N VAL A 517 -27.86 4.17 7.93
CA VAL A 517 -27.69 3.49 9.23
C VAL A 517 -26.53 4.10 10.00
N ALA A 518 -25.38 4.32 9.35
CA ALA A 518 -24.25 4.99 9.99
C ALA A 518 -24.56 6.45 10.33
N ALA A 519 -25.31 7.15 9.47
CA ALA A 519 -25.78 8.50 9.76
C ALA A 519 -26.72 8.54 10.98
N ALA A 520 -27.65 7.58 11.09
CA ALA A 520 -28.54 7.45 12.24
C ALA A 520 -27.79 7.12 13.54
N GLN A 521 -26.77 6.27 13.50
CA GLN A 521 -25.91 5.98 14.66
C GLN A 521 -25.22 7.25 15.18
N GLN A 522 -24.80 8.15 14.28
CA GLN A 522 -24.17 9.41 14.67
C GLN A 522 -25.16 10.47 15.15
N ALA A 523 -26.33 10.56 14.51
CA ALA A 523 -27.36 11.55 14.84
C ALA A 523 -28.08 11.21 16.15
N PHE A 524 -28.39 9.94 16.39
CA PHE A 524 -29.18 9.49 17.54
C PHE A 524 -28.32 8.83 18.62
N LYS A 525 -27.22 9.47 19.06
CA LYS A 525 -26.28 8.90 20.05
C LYS A 525 -26.94 8.33 21.33
N ASN A 526 -28.08 8.88 21.75
CA ASN A 526 -28.80 8.44 22.95
C ASN A 526 -29.77 7.27 22.70
N ASN A 527 -30.12 7.01 21.44
CA ASN A 527 -31.00 5.91 21.03
C ASN A 527 -30.59 5.46 19.61
N PRO A 528 -29.37 4.90 19.46
CA PRO A 528 -28.87 4.54 18.15
C PRO A 528 -29.67 3.37 17.56
N PRO A 529 -29.60 3.18 16.23
CA PRO A 529 -30.16 2.00 15.60
C PRO A 529 -29.65 0.71 16.27
N PRO A 530 -30.52 -0.27 16.65
CA PRO A 530 -30.14 -1.56 17.26
C PRO A 530 -29.02 -2.32 16.51
N GLU A 531 -27.86 -2.57 17.11
CA GLU A 531 -26.73 -3.22 16.41
C GLU A 531 -27.06 -4.64 15.92
N LEU A 532 -26.54 -4.99 14.74
CA LEU A 532 -26.68 -6.36 14.21
C LEU A 532 -25.53 -7.21 14.76
N PRO A 533 -25.82 -8.33 15.46
CA PRO A 533 -24.79 -9.27 15.86
C PRO A 533 -24.19 -9.98 14.64
N ASP A 534 -22.98 -10.52 14.79
CA ASP A 534 -22.40 -11.36 13.74
C ASP A 534 -23.33 -12.54 13.41
N LEU A 535 -23.66 -12.68 12.13
CA LEU A 535 -24.50 -13.76 11.66
C LEU A 535 -23.69 -15.07 11.67
N THR A 536 -23.81 -15.82 12.77
CA THR A 536 -23.17 -17.14 12.93
C THR A 536 -24.20 -18.25 12.80
N ALA A 537 -23.73 -19.45 12.39
CA ALA A 537 -24.59 -20.62 12.26
C ALA A 537 -25.16 -21.12 13.61
N ASP A 538 -24.55 -20.72 14.72
CA ASP A 538 -24.83 -21.27 16.05
C ASP A 538 -25.98 -20.55 16.77
N ASP A 539 -26.25 -19.27 16.46
CA ASP A 539 -27.42 -18.56 17.02
C ASP A 539 -28.06 -17.57 16.02
N PRO A 540 -28.79 -18.06 15.01
CA PRO A 540 -29.51 -17.21 14.05
C PRO A 540 -30.63 -16.37 14.69
N SER A 541 -31.11 -16.74 15.87
CA SER A 541 -32.31 -16.15 16.49
C SER A 541 -32.06 -14.74 17.06
N GLN A 542 -30.84 -14.48 17.53
CA GLN A 542 -30.44 -13.15 17.98
C GLN A 542 -30.34 -12.21 16.78
N PHE A 543 -29.74 -12.67 15.67
CA PHE A 543 -29.66 -11.90 14.44
C PHE A 543 -31.05 -11.56 13.89
N THR A 544 -31.95 -12.54 13.78
CA THR A 544 -33.31 -12.30 13.26
C THR A 544 -34.06 -11.27 14.10
N THR A 545 -33.92 -11.34 15.42
CA THR A 545 -34.58 -10.41 16.35
C THR A 545 -34.00 -9.00 16.19
N ALA A 546 -32.67 -8.86 16.24
CA ALA A 546 -32.00 -7.57 16.07
C ALA A 546 -32.31 -6.95 14.70
N LEU A 547 -32.35 -7.76 13.63
CA LEU A 547 -32.69 -7.30 12.29
C LEU A 547 -34.14 -6.80 12.21
N SER A 548 -35.09 -7.51 12.84
CA SER A 548 -36.48 -7.06 12.88
C SER A 548 -36.64 -5.72 13.60
N GLU A 549 -35.90 -5.52 14.69
CA GLU A 549 -35.89 -4.26 15.43
C GLU A 549 -35.22 -3.14 14.65
N ARG A 550 -34.11 -3.43 13.94
CA ARG A 550 -33.44 -2.50 13.02
C ARG A 550 -34.38 -2.07 11.89
N VAL A 551 -35.06 -3.00 11.23
CA VAL A 551 -35.99 -2.67 10.13
C VAL A 551 -37.12 -1.78 10.62
N ARG A 552 -37.72 -2.10 11.77
CA ARG A 552 -38.76 -1.26 12.38
C ARG A 552 -38.22 0.13 12.70
N TYR A 553 -37.08 0.22 13.38
CA TYR A 553 -36.45 1.49 13.76
C TYR A 553 -36.17 2.36 12.53
N MET A 554 -35.55 1.81 11.49
CA MET A 554 -35.20 2.58 10.28
C MET A 554 -36.45 3.08 9.54
N ASN A 555 -37.52 2.29 9.52
CA ASN A 555 -38.77 2.71 8.88
C ASN A 555 -39.50 3.80 9.70
N GLU A 556 -39.56 3.66 11.03
CA GLU A 556 -40.34 4.53 11.91
C GLU A 556 -39.59 5.82 12.28
N GLU A 557 -38.33 5.74 12.67
CA GLU A 557 -37.57 6.90 13.19
C GLU A 557 -36.84 7.65 12.07
N VAL A 558 -36.33 6.94 11.07
CA VAL A 558 -35.45 7.53 10.05
C VAL A 558 -36.24 7.91 8.80
N PHE A 559 -36.90 6.93 8.17
CA PHE A 559 -37.63 7.14 6.93
C PHE A 559 -38.91 7.95 7.15
N ALA A 560 -39.79 7.53 8.08
CA ALA A 560 -40.99 8.30 8.40
C ALA A 560 -40.67 9.62 9.12
N GLY A 561 -39.50 9.72 9.78
CA GLY A 561 -38.96 10.96 10.34
C GLY A 561 -38.48 11.98 9.29
N GLY A 562 -38.36 11.58 8.01
CA GLY A 562 -37.95 12.47 6.93
C GLY A 562 -36.46 12.79 6.88
N TYR A 563 -35.61 11.92 7.46
CA TYR A 563 -34.16 12.06 7.39
C TYR A 563 -33.57 11.59 6.05
N THR A 564 -34.24 10.62 5.41
CA THR A 564 -33.88 10.07 4.10
C THR A 564 -35.13 9.63 3.35
N ASP A 565 -35.07 9.64 2.03
CA ASP A 565 -36.08 9.08 1.11
C ASP A 565 -35.76 7.64 0.70
N THR A 566 -34.65 7.09 1.19
CA THR A 566 -34.14 5.77 0.82
C THR A 566 -34.30 4.80 1.99
N GLN A 567 -35.00 3.69 1.75
CA GLN A 567 -35.10 2.59 2.70
C GLN A 567 -33.84 1.72 2.62
N ALA A 568 -32.88 1.97 3.51
CA ALA A 568 -31.69 1.14 3.71
C ALA A 568 -31.63 0.62 5.16
N TYR A 569 -31.10 -0.59 5.33
CA TYR A 569 -31.14 -1.30 6.61
C TYR A 569 -29.77 -1.78 7.09
N LEU A 570 -28.76 -1.78 6.22
CA LEU A 570 -27.39 -2.15 6.53
C LEU A 570 -26.48 -0.93 6.40
N ASN A 571 -25.51 -0.81 7.32
CA ASN A 571 -24.35 0.03 7.06
C ASN A 571 -23.34 -0.69 6.15
N LYS A 572 -22.34 0.06 5.67
CA LYS A 572 -21.33 -0.50 4.76
C LYS A 572 -20.60 -1.74 5.32
N GLN A 573 -20.21 -1.73 6.59
CA GLN A 573 -19.49 -2.84 7.20
C GLN A 573 -20.36 -4.09 7.32
N GLU A 574 -21.62 -3.91 7.70
CA GLU A 574 -22.62 -4.98 7.80
C GLU A 574 -22.91 -5.60 6.42
N SER A 575 -23.04 -4.77 5.37
CA SER A 575 -23.20 -5.24 3.99
C SER A 575 -22.01 -6.09 3.52
N GLU A 576 -20.77 -5.63 3.76
CA GLU A 576 -19.54 -6.37 3.42
C GLU A 576 -19.43 -7.70 4.18
N ALA A 577 -19.80 -7.72 5.46
CA ALA A 577 -19.83 -8.93 6.28
C ALA A 577 -20.84 -9.95 5.75
N LEU A 578 -22.06 -9.51 5.43
CA LEU A 578 -23.09 -10.37 4.85
C LEU A 578 -22.74 -10.86 3.44
N ALA A 579 -22.11 -10.02 2.61
CA ALA A 579 -21.60 -10.41 1.30
C ALA A 579 -20.59 -11.56 1.41
N THR A 580 -19.70 -11.47 2.39
CA THR A 580 -18.71 -12.52 2.68
C THR A 580 -19.38 -13.81 3.16
N ALA A 581 -20.34 -13.71 4.09
CA ALA A 581 -21.07 -14.85 4.64
C ALA A 581 -21.95 -15.56 3.58
N LEU A 582 -22.45 -14.82 2.59
CA LEU A 582 -23.27 -15.32 1.49
C LEU A 582 -22.47 -15.65 0.22
N SER A 583 -21.14 -15.56 0.28
CA SER A 583 -20.26 -15.80 -0.86
C SER A 583 -20.42 -17.21 -1.43
N LYS A 584 -20.12 -17.36 -2.73
CA LYS A 584 -20.23 -18.63 -3.46
C LYS A 584 -19.34 -19.75 -2.92
N ASP A 585 -18.32 -19.42 -2.15
CA ASP A 585 -17.36 -20.37 -1.56
C ASP A 585 -17.93 -21.05 -0.31
N MET A 586 -18.99 -20.49 0.29
CA MET A 586 -19.66 -21.07 1.46
C MET A 586 -20.60 -22.22 1.06
N PRO A 587 -20.80 -23.22 1.95
CA PRO A 587 -21.72 -24.33 1.67
C PRO A 587 -23.13 -23.86 1.28
N PRO A 588 -23.76 -24.46 0.24
CA PRO A 588 -25.11 -24.08 -0.20
C PRO A 588 -26.16 -24.08 0.91
N GLU A 589 -26.10 -25.07 1.80
CA GLU A 589 -27.00 -25.21 2.95
C GLU A 589 -26.86 -24.04 3.93
N LEU A 590 -25.63 -23.59 4.17
CA LEU A 590 -25.37 -22.46 5.06
C LEU A 590 -25.89 -21.18 4.43
N ARG A 591 -25.58 -20.92 3.15
CA ARG A 591 -26.09 -19.74 2.43
C ARG A 591 -27.61 -19.69 2.40
N ALA A 592 -28.28 -20.84 2.23
CA ALA A 592 -29.73 -20.95 2.29
C ALA A 592 -30.26 -20.59 3.70
N ALA A 593 -29.64 -21.13 4.76
CA ALA A 593 -30.02 -20.85 6.14
C ALA A 593 -29.83 -19.37 6.51
N LEU A 594 -28.69 -18.77 6.13
CA LEU A 594 -28.41 -17.35 6.34
C LEU A 594 -29.42 -16.46 5.60
N SER A 595 -29.74 -16.82 4.35
CA SER A 595 -30.74 -16.10 3.56
C SER A 595 -32.14 -16.23 4.17
N ALA A 596 -32.50 -17.40 4.72
CA ALA A 596 -33.75 -17.59 5.45
C ALA A 596 -33.80 -16.75 6.73
N ALA A 597 -32.71 -16.67 7.50
CA ALA A 597 -32.62 -15.83 8.68
C ALA A 597 -32.81 -14.32 8.35
N ILE A 598 -32.26 -13.84 7.23
CA ILE A 598 -32.50 -12.47 6.75
C ILE A 598 -33.98 -12.27 6.43
N VAL A 599 -34.63 -13.22 5.76
CA VAL A 599 -36.05 -13.16 5.40
C VAL A 599 -36.94 -13.20 6.65
N ASP A 600 -36.63 -14.06 7.62
CA ASP A 600 -37.40 -14.17 8.86
C ASP A 600 -37.29 -12.91 9.72
N GLY A 601 -36.11 -12.28 9.76
CA GLY A 601 -35.88 -11.03 10.50
C GLY A 601 -36.47 -9.79 9.83
N ALA A 602 -36.34 -9.65 8.50
CA ALA A 602 -36.72 -8.44 7.79
C ALA A 602 -38.08 -8.51 7.09
N GLY A 603 -38.66 -9.70 6.91
CA GLY A 603 -39.91 -9.89 6.19
C GLY A 603 -39.83 -9.32 4.76
N PRO A 604 -40.82 -8.51 4.32
CA PRO A 604 -40.80 -7.90 2.99
C PRO A 604 -39.58 -7.00 2.72
N ALA A 605 -38.96 -6.42 3.76
CA ALA A 605 -37.78 -5.58 3.61
C ALA A 605 -36.52 -6.39 3.22
N ALA A 606 -36.54 -7.72 3.34
CA ALA A 606 -35.43 -8.58 2.96
C ALA A 606 -35.03 -8.42 1.48
N VAL A 607 -35.98 -8.10 0.59
CA VAL A 607 -35.67 -7.81 -0.83
C VAL A 607 -34.67 -6.65 -0.96
N ARG A 608 -34.87 -5.58 -0.18
CA ARG A 608 -33.96 -4.42 -0.15
C ARG A 608 -32.62 -4.76 0.48
N ILE A 609 -32.63 -5.53 1.55
CA ILE A 609 -31.38 -6.01 2.17
C ILE A 609 -30.54 -6.81 1.16
N PHE A 610 -31.15 -7.69 0.36
CA PHE A 610 -30.42 -8.39 -0.71
C PHE A 610 -30.01 -7.48 -1.89
N ASP A 611 -30.63 -6.32 -2.08
CA ASP A 611 -30.15 -5.28 -3.01
C ASP A 611 -28.94 -4.52 -2.44
N GLU A 612 -28.87 -4.35 -1.12
CA GLU A 612 -27.79 -3.64 -0.40
C GLU A 612 -26.49 -4.46 -0.27
N ILE A 613 -26.57 -5.79 -0.34
CA ILE A 613 -25.43 -6.70 -0.23
C ILE A 613 -24.76 -6.85 -1.59
N ASP A 614 -23.47 -6.49 -1.72
CA ASP A 614 -22.69 -6.73 -2.95
C ASP A 614 -22.14 -8.16 -2.98
N GLY A 615 -22.96 -9.11 -3.41
CA GLY A 615 -22.69 -10.55 -3.28
C GLY A 615 -22.96 -11.36 -4.55
N ASP A 616 -22.89 -12.69 -4.40
CA ASP A 616 -23.20 -13.59 -5.51
C ASP A 616 -24.67 -13.46 -5.96
N ARG A 617 -24.84 -13.15 -7.24
CA ARG A 617 -26.12 -12.83 -7.88
C ARG A 617 -27.17 -13.94 -7.73
N LEU A 618 -26.76 -15.22 -7.75
CA LEU A 618 -27.68 -16.34 -7.55
C LEU A 618 -28.14 -16.49 -6.10
N THR A 619 -27.28 -16.21 -5.11
CA THR A 619 -27.74 -16.16 -3.72
C THR A 619 -28.62 -14.96 -3.42
N GLN A 620 -28.32 -13.78 -3.97
CA GLN A 620 -29.24 -12.64 -3.87
C GLN A 620 -30.61 -13.00 -4.47
N PHE A 621 -30.63 -13.57 -5.68
CA PHE A 621 -31.87 -14.01 -6.32
C PHE A 621 -32.62 -15.05 -5.47
N SER A 622 -31.92 -16.06 -4.97
CA SER A 622 -32.48 -17.08 -4.08
C SER A 622 -33.07 -16.48 -2.79
N GLY A 623 -32.38 -15.54 -2.17
CA GLY A 623 -32.85 -14.81 -1.00
C GLY A 623 -34.09 -13.97 -1.29
N LYS A 624 -34.09 -13.21 -2.38
CA LYS A 624 -35.25 -12.42 -2.85
C LYS A 624 -36.46 -13.29 -3.15
N MET A 625 -36.23 -14.46 -3.74
CA MET A 625 -37.30 -15.45 -3.99
C MET A 625 -37.94 -15.90 -2.67
N MET A 626 -37.14 -16.20 -1.64
CA MET A 626 -37.68 -16.52 -0.32
C MET A 626 -38.42 -15.34 0.31
N ALA A 627 -37.92 -14.11 0.15
CA ALA A 627 -38.56 -12.90 0.66
C ALA A 627 -39.96 -12.65 0.06
N VAL A 628 -40.17 -13.01 -1.21
CA VAL A 628 -41.50 -12.93 -1.87
C VAL A 628 -42.37 -14.17 -1.63
N GLY A 629 -41.96 -15.08 -0.74
CA GLY A 629 -42.73 -16.25 -0.33
C GLY A 629 -42.54 -17.49 -1.21
N ALA A 630 -41.51 -17.54 -2.06
CA ALA A 630 -41.21 -18.73 -2.84
C ALA A 630 -40.86 -19.94 -1.97
N ASN A 631 -41.07 -21.14 -2.50
CA ASN A 631 -40.77 -22.37 -1.80
C ASN A 631 -39.26 -22.43 -1.43
N PRO A 632 -38.89 -22.49 -0.13
CA PRO A 632 -37.49 -22.50 0.32
C PRO A 632 -36.68 -23.68 -0.25
N VAL A 633 -37.36 -24.76 -0.66
CA VAL A 633 -36.71 -25.88 -1.34
C VAL A 633 -36.10 -25.41 -2.66
N VAL A 634 -36.81 -24.61 -3.46
CA VAL A 634 -36.33 -24.12 -4.76
C VAL A 634 -35.12 -23.19 -4.59
N ALA A 635 -35.13 -22.34 -3.56
CA ALA A 635 -33.98 -21.52 -3.18
C ALA A 635 -32.74 -22.39 -2.88
N THR A 636 -32.91 -23.46 -2.12
CA THR A 636 -31.82 -24.42 -1.84
C THR A 636 -31.38 -25.18 -3.09
N GLU A 637 -32.30 -25.55 -3.98
CA GLU A 637 -31.98 -26.19 -5.27
C GLU A 637 -31.12 -25.27 -6.16
N ILE A 638 -31.41 -23.97 -6.19
CA ILE A 638 -30.61 -22.98 -6.93
C ILE A 638 -29.16 -22.98 -6.41
N LEU A 639 -28.96 -22.89 -5.10
CA LEU A 639 -27.62 -22.81 -4.51
C LEU A 639 -26.83 -24.12 -4.67
N ARG A 640 -27.47 -25.27 -4.54
CA ARG A 640 -26.84 -26.58 -4.82
C ARG A 640 -26.51 -26.72 -6.30
N GLY A 641 -27.43 -26.31 -7.16
CA GLY A 641 -27.26 -26.27 -8.60
C GLY A 641 -26.06 -25.44 -9.03
N GLN A 642 -25.86 -24.27 -8.42
CA GLN A 642 -24.71 -23.42 -8.65
C GLN A 642 -23.39 -24.15 -8.37
N LYS A 643 -23.31 -24.92 -7.27
CA LYS A 643 -22.14 -25.73 -6.94
C LYS A 643 -21.93 -26.87 -7.94
N ILE A 644 -22.99 -27.57 -8.34
CA ILE A 644 -22.90 -28.62 -9.36
C ILE A 644 -22.42 -28.06 -10.71
N MET A 645 -22.89 -26.85 -11.05
CA MET A 645 -22.46 -26.12 -12.25
C MET A 645 -20.97 -25.77 -12.21
N SER A 646 -20.45 -25.34 -11.05
CA SER A 646 -19.03 -24.99 -10.92
C SER A 646 -18.12 -26.21 -10.94
N GLU A 647 -18.60 -27.37 -10.49
CA GLU A 647 -17.87 -28.64 -10.55
C GLU A 647 -17.87 -29.28 -11.95
N GLY A 648 -18.78 -28.87 -12.85
CA GLY A 648 -18.86 -29.36 -14.23
C GLY A 648 -19.43 -30.78 -14.37
N THR A 649 -20.14 -31.28 -13.35
CA THR A 649 -20.57 -32.68 -13.24
C THR A 649 -21.80 -33.03 -14.10
N VAL A 650 -22.51 -32.03 -14.64
CA VAL A 650 -23.80 -32.21 -15.34
C VAL A 650 -23.80 -31.52 -16.70
N SER A 651 -24.33 -32.20 -17.72
CA SER A 651 -24.57 -31.62 -19.05
C SER A 651 -25.82 -30.74 -19.04
N ILE A 652 -25.63 -29.43 -19.15
CA ILE A 652 -26.70 -28.43 -19.11
C ILE A 652 -26.97 -27.92 -20.54
N PRO A 653 -28.24 -27.71 -20.93
CA PRO A 653 -28.58 -27.05 -22.18
C PRO A 653 -27.84 -25.73 -22.38
N THR A 654 -27.51 -25.41 -23.63
CA THR A 654 -26.77 -24.17 -23.96
C THR A 654 -27.60 -22.94 -23.63
N GLU A 655 -26.95 -21.80 -23.39
CA GLU A 655 -27.65 -20.54 -23.15
C GLU A 655 -28.60 -20.14 -24.28
N SER A 656 -28.25 -20.45 -25.54
CA SER A 656 -29.13 -20.23 -26.68
C SER A 656 -30.40 -21.05 -26.54
N THR A 657 -30.28 -22.34 -26.25
CA THR A 657 -31.43 -23.24 -26.08
C THR A 657 -32.35 -22.77 -24.96
N VAL A 658 -31.78 -22.39 -23.80
CA VAL A 658 -32.57 -21.87 -22.67
C VAL A 658 -33.27 -20.57 -23.04
N ARG A 659 -32.59 -19.67 -23.75
CA ARG A 659 -33.15 -18.40 -24.21
C ARG A 659 -34.28 -18.61 -25.23
N ASP A 660 -34.12 -19.51 -26.18
CA ASP A 660 -35.14 -19.81 -27.19
C ASP A 660 -36.39 -20.39 -26.54
N MET A 661 -36.22 -21.31 -25.59
CA MET A 661 -37.31 -21.84 -24.78
C MET A 661 -38.00 -20.76 -23.94
N PHE A 662 -37.21 -19.89 -23.30
CA PHE A 662 -37.74 -18.79 -22.50
C PHE A 662 -38.59 -17.84 -23.36
N ASN A 663 -38.07 -17.47 -24.54
CA ASN A 663 -38.73 -16.56 -25.46
C ASN A 663 -40.05 -17.11 -26.03
N GLY A 664 -40.14 -18.42 -26.24
CA GLY A 664 -41.39 -19.07 -26.65
C GLY A 664 -42.40 -19.21 -25.51
N ASP A 665 -41.97 -19.87 -24.43
CA ASP A 665 -42.75 -20.24 -23.23
C ASP A 665 -43.27 -19.09 -22.37
N PHE A 666 -42.34 -18.19 -22.05
CA PHE A 666 -42.38 -17.41 -20.82
C PHE A 666 -42.35 -15.92 -21.10
N ALA A 667 -41.56 -15.46 -22.08
CA ALA A 667 -41.45 -14.05 -22.44
C ALA A 667 -42.80 -13.33 -22.68
N PRO A 668 -43.85 -13.96 -23.26
CA PRO A 668 -45.16 -13.33 -23.39
C PRO A 668 -45.75 -12.86 -22.05
N ALA A 669 -45.44 -13.54 -20.94
CA ALA A 669 -45.91 -13.17 -19.60
C ALA A 669 -45.19 -11.93 -19.02
N PHE A 670 -44.04 -11.55 -19.60
CA PHE A 670 -43.27 -10.36 -19.22
C PHE A 670 -43.52 -9.15 -20.12
N ALA A 671 -44.32 -9.32 -21.18
CA ALA A 671 -44.61 -8.25 -22.12
C ALA A 671 -45.30 -7.07 -21.40
N GLY A 672 -44.64 -5.91 -21.40
CA GLY A 672 -45.14 -4.71 -20.74
C GLY A 672 -44.77 -4.56 -19.26
N LEU A 673 -43.88 -5.40 -18.71
CA LEU A 673 -43.31 -5.23 -17.37
C LEU A 673 -42.07 -4.29 -17.38
N PRO A 674 -42.03 -3.26 -16.52
CA PRO A 674 -40.81 -2.49 -16.26
C PRO A 674 -39.70 -3.40 -15.69
N GLY A 675 -38.47 -3.30 -16.18
CA GLY A 675 -37.35 -4.14 -15.71
C GLY A 675 -37.45 -5.62 -16.10
N GLY A 676 -38.32 -5.96 -17.07
CA GLY A 676 -38.53 -7.34 -17.49
C GLY A 676 -37.27 -8.01 -18.03
N ILE A 677 -36.32 -7.28 -18.61
CA ILE A 677 -35.10 -7.86 -19.21
C ILE A 677 -34.15 -8.39 -18.13
N GLU A 678 -33.89 -7.63 -17.07
CA GLU A 678 -33.04 -8.08 -15.97
C GLU A 678 -33.65 -9.29 -15.25
N ALA A 679 -34.96 -9.23 -14.97
CA ALA A 679 -35.69 -10.32 -14.32
C ALA A 679 -35.65 -11.62 -15.16
N GLN A 680 -35.73 -11.51 -16.50
CA GLN A 680 -35.58 -12.66 -17.39
C GLN A 680 -34.18 -13.27 -17.32
N ALA A 681 -33.14 -12.43 -17.31
CA ALA A 681 -31.76 -12.90 -17.20
C ALA A 681 -31.50 -13.64 -15.88
N ASP A 682 -32.00 -13.10 -14.77
CA ASP A 682 -31.90 -13.74 -13.44
C ASP A 682 -32.66 -15.05 -13.39
N ALA A 683 -33.89 -15.08 -13.91
CA ALA A 683 -34.69 -16.28 -13.98
C ALA A 683 -34.04 -17.39 -14.80
N MET A 684 -33.47 -17.07 -15.96
CA MET A 684 -32.75 -18.05 -16.79
C MET A 684 -31.49 -18.58 -16.09
N MET A 685 -30.76 -17.73 -15.38
CA MET A 685 -29.58 -18.13 -14.62
C MET A 685 -29.97 -19.09 -13.48
N ALA A 686 -31.02 -18.76 -12.72
CA ALA A 686 -31.56 -19.62 -11.66
C ALA A 686 -32.13 -20.93 -12.23
N ALA A 687 -32.80 -20.89 -13.37
CA ALA A 687 -33.34 -22.06 -14.05
C ALA A 687 -32.25 -23.07 -14.41
N ARG A 688 -31.10 -22.60 -14.90
CA ARG A 688 -29.94 -23.48 -15.20
C ARG A 688 -29.41 -24.15 -13.94
N ALA A 689 -29.36 -23.43 -12.82
CA ALA A 689 -28.96 -24.00 -11.54
C ALA A 689 -29.96 -25.06 -11.04
N ILE A 690 -31.26 -24.75 -11.06
CA ILE A 690 -32.31 -25.71 -10.71
C ILE A 690 -32.22 -26.95 -11.60
N TYR A 691 -32.04 -26.78 -12.90
CA TYR A 691 -31.84 -27.88 -13.85
C TYR A 691 -30.64 -28.73 -13.47
N ALA A 692 -29.48 -28.12 -13.20
CA ALA A 692 -28.26 -28.84 -12.83
C ALA A 692 -28.47 -29.70 -11.57
N ASN A 693 -29.18 -29.17 -10.57
CA ASN A 693 -29.50 -29.89 -9.35
C ASN A 693 -30.49 -31.06 -9.60
N ARG A 694 -31.54 -30.83 -10.39
CA ARG A 694 -32.58 -31.84 -10.65
C ARG A 694 -32.16 -32.91 -11.65
N ALA A 695 -31.29 -32.58 -12.60
CA ALA A 695 -30.78 -33.54 -13.58
C ALA A 695 -29.91 -34.61 -12.91
N GLY A 696 -29.20 -34.29 -11.81
CA GLY A 696 -28.71 -35.28 -10.84
C GLY A 696 -27.93 -36.48 -11.39
N GLY A 697 -27.23 -36.34 -12.52
CA GLY A 697 -26.53 -37.45 -13.20
C GLY A 697 -27.43 -38.45 -13.93
N ALA A 698 -28.74 -38.18 -14.07
CA ALA A 698 -29.66 -38.98 -14.87
C ALA A 698 -29.41 -38.77 -16.38
N GLU A 699 -29.33 -39.86 -17.14
CA GLU A 699 -29.37 -39.80 -18.60
C GLU A 699 -30.80 -39.54 -19.07
N LEU A 700 -31.09 -38.28 -19.43
CA LEU A 700 -32.34 -37.88 -20.05
C LEU A 700 -32.20 -37.89 -21.58
N ASP A 701 -33.27 -38.26 -22.28
CA ASP A 701 -33.38 -38.01 -23.72
C ASP A 701 -33.63 -36.52 -24.00
N ASP A 702 -33.59 -36.10 -25.26
CA ASP A 702 -33.69 -34.67 -25.59
C ASP A 702 -35.04 -34.06 -25.21
N ALA A 703 -36.12 -34.84 -25.30
CA ALA A 703 -37.46 -34.43 -24.84
C ALA A 703 -37.51 -34.25 -23.32
N GLY A 704 -36.91 -35.17 -22.55
CA GLY A 704 -36.81 -35.08 -21.10
C GLY A 704 -35.95 -33.92 -20.63
N LYS A 705 -34.86 -33.58 -21.35
CA LYS A 705 -34.04 -32.40 -21.06
C LYS A 705 -34.83 -31.11 -21.26
N GLU A 706 -35.59 -31.02 -22.36
CA GLU A 706 -36.42 -29.87 -22.67
C GLU A 706 -37.52 -29.66 -21.63
N ASP A 707 -38.26 -30.71 -21.27
CA ASP A 707 -39.31 -30.66 -20.25
C ASP A 707 -38.74 -30.28 -18.87
N LEU A 708 -37.62 -30.90 -18.45
CA LEU A 708 -36.97 -30.55 -17.18
C LEU A 708 -36.51 -29.09 -17.16
N MET A 709 -36.02 -28.56 -18.29
CA MET A 709 -35.62 -27.17 -18.37
C MET A 709 -36.83 -26.23 -18.34
N ARG A 710 -37.97 -26.56 -18.98
CA ARG A 710 -39.22 -25.78 -18.85
C ARG A 710 -39.72 -25.75 -17.40
N GLN A 711 -39.68 -26.89 -16.71
CA GLN A 711 -40.02 -26.97 -15.28
C GLN A 711 -39.06 -26.15 -14.42
N SER A 712 -37.78 -26.10 -14.78
CA SER A 712 -36.77 -25.32 -14.07
C SER A 712 -36.94 -23.81 -14.28
N ILE A 713 -37.26 -23.38 -15.50
CA ILE A 713 -37.61 -21.99 -15.80
C ILE A 713 -38.84 -21.57 -15.01
N ASN A 714 -39.91 -22.39 -15.04
CA ASN A 714 -41.11 -22.05 -14.30
C ASN A 714 -40.88 -21.99 -12.78
N ALA A 715 -40.06 -22.90 -12.24
CA ALA A 715 -39.67 -22.88 -10.83
C ALA A 715 -38.87 -21.63 -10.44
N ALA A 716 -37.94 -21.19 -11.30
CA ALA A 716 -37.22 -19.93 -11.12
C ALA A 716 -38.14 -18.70 -11.10
N LEU A 717 -39.31 -18.79 -11.74
CA LEU A 717 -40.34 -17.75 -11.74
C LEU A 717 -41.35 -17.86 -10.58
N GLY A 718 -41.09 -18.74 -9.61
CA GLY A 718 -41.96 -18.95 -8.43
C GLY A 718 -42.98 -20.07 -8.61
N GLY A 719 -42.89 -20.83 -9.70
CA GLY A 719 -43.69 -22.01 -9.96
C GLY A 719 -43.43 -23.14 -8.96
N SER A 720 -44.50 -23.70 -8.42
CA SER A 720 -44.48 -24.82 -7.48
C SER A 720 -45.75 -25.66 -7.67
N LYS A 721 -45.90 -26.70 -6.84
CA LYS A 721 -47.14 -27.47 -6.72
C LYS A 721 -47.66 -27.40 -5.29
N ASN A 722 -48.96 -27.19 -5.14
CA ASN A 722 -49.60 -27.24 -3.82
C ASN A 722 -49.80 -28.70 -3.35
N LYS A 723 -50.30 -28.88 -2.12
CA LYS A 723 -50.57 -30.22 -1.53
C LYS A 723 -51.57 -31.08 -2.34
N ARG A 724 -52.36 -30.47 -3.23
CA ARG A 724 -53.31 -31.15 -4.13
C ARG A 724 -52.69 -31.49 -5.49
N GLY A 725 -51.42 -31.14 -5.70
CA GLY A 725 -50.70 -31.36 -6.96
C GLY A 725 -50.99 -30.32 -8.04
N HIS A 726 -51.77 -29.27 -7.75
CA HIS A 726 -52.06 -28.21 -8.73
C HIS A 726 -50.86 -27.26 -8.84
N ALA A 727 -50.59 -26.76 -10.05
CA ALA A 727 -49.56 -25.76 -10.29
C ALA A 727 -49.93 -24.44 -9.60
N THR A 728 -48.93 -23.81 -8.97
CA THR A 728 -49.08 -22.53 -8.27
C THR A 728 -47.88 -21.62 -8.55
N GLY A 729 -48.09 -20.31 -8.67
CA GLY A 729 -47.04 -19.34 -9.03
C GLY A 729 -46.42 -19.59 -10.40
N GLY A 730 -45.41 -18.79 -10.75
CA GLY A 730 -44.75 -18.89 -12.05
C GLY A 730 -45.66 -18.52 -13.21
N VAL A 731 -45.25 -18.87 -14.42
CA VAL A 731 -46.05 -18.66 -15.63
C VAL A 731 -47.04 -19.81 -15.77
N GLN A 732 -48.32 -19.44 -15.84
CA GLN A 732 -49.42 -20.36 -16.06
C GLN A 732 -50.35 -19.81 -17.14
N THR A 733 -51.05 -20.70 -17.82
CA THR A 733 -52.01 -20.30 -18.86
C THR A 733 -53.33 -19.89 -18.22
N ILE A 734 -53.67 -18.61 -18.36
CA ILE A 734 -54.89 -17.97 -17.87
C ILE A 734 -55.59 -17.29 -19.04
N LEU A 735 -56.87 -17.58 -19.25
CA LEU A 735 -57.65 -17.08 -20.39
C LEU A 735 -56.93 -17.30 -21.73
N LYS A 736 -56.30 -18.46 -21.91
CA LYS A 736 -55.45 -18.85 -23.07
C LYS A 736 -54.17 -18.02 -23.27
N ASN A 737 -53.80 -17.16 -22.32
CA ASN A 737 -52.58 -16.36 -22.35
C ASN A 737 -51.60 -16.82 -21.27
N GLN A 738 -50.29 -16.69 -21.55
CA GLN A 738 -49.27 -16.94 -20.53
C GLN A 738 -49.23 -15.77 -19.56
N THR A 739 -49.49 -16.04 -18.28
CA THR A 739 -49.57 -15.03 -17.22
C THR A 739 -48.66 -15.42 -16.07
N LEU A 740 -47.83 -14.48 -15.64
CA LEU A 740 -47.00 -14.63 -14.43
C LEU A 740 -47.88 -14.44 -13.20
N LEU A 741 -48.02 -15.50 -12.39
CA LEU A 741 -48.82 -15.51 -11.17
C LEU A 741 -47.96 -15.36 -9.92
N PRO A 742 -48.50 -14.78 -8.83
CA PRO A 742 -47.77 -14.66 -7.57
C PRO A 742 -47.51 -16.04 -6.97
N VAL A 743 -46.46 -16.16 -6.14
CA VAL A 743 -46.14 -17.44 -5.52
C VAL A 743 -47.32 -17.95 -4.68
N GLY A 744 -47.62 -19.25 -4.80
CA GLY A 744 -48.71 -19.90 -4.06
C GLY A 744 -50.09 -19.77 -4.71
N VAL A 745 -50.23 -18.90 -5.72
CA VAL A 745 -51.51 -18.69 -6.42
C VAL A 745 -51.70 -19.74 -7.52
N SER A 746 -52.83 -20.44 -7.48
CA SER A 746 -53.20 -21.51 -8.41
C SER A 746 -53.85 -20.94 -9.66
N GLY A 747 -53.34 -21.29 -10.85
CA GLY A 747 -53.91 -20.81 -12.10
C GLY A 747 -55.32 -21.32 -12.35
N ILE A 748 -55.66 -22.51 -11.84
CA ILE A 748 -57.02 -23.06 -11.91
C ILE A 748 -58.00 -22.18 -11.13
N ASP A 749 -57.59 -21.72 -9.95
CA ASP A 749 -58.44 -20.90 -9.09
C ASP A 749 -58.57 -19.48 -9.64
N VAL A 750 -57.49 -18.93 -10.21
CA VAL A 750 -57.51 -17.66 -10.95
C VAL A 750 -58.43 -17.75 -12.17
N GLU A 751 -58.32 -18.79 -12.97
CA GLU A 751 -59.17 -19.01 -14.16
C GLU A 751 -60.65 -19.06 -13.75
N ALA A 752 -60.99 -19.81 -12.70
CA ALA A 752 -62.35 -19.89 -12.19
C ALA A 752 -62.87 -18.56 -11.65
N ALA A 753 -62.03 -17.83 -10.90
CA ALA A 753 -62.37 -16.52 -10.35
C ALA A 753 -62.57 -15.47 -11.45
N MET A 754 -61.70 -15.45 -12.46
CA MET A 754 -61.79 -14.57 -13.62
C MET A 754 -63.01 -14.90 -14.47
N GLN A 755 -63.33 -16.18 -14.67
CA GLN A 755 -64.57 -16.58 -15.35
C GLN A 755 -65.80 -16.08 -14.60
N LYS A 756 -65.86 -16.21 -13.27
CA LYS A 756 -66.96 -15.66 -12.46
C LYS A 756 -67.03 -14.13 -12.56
N ALA A 757 -65.91 -13.44 -12.37
CA ALA A 757 -65.83 -11.98 -12.37
C ALA A 757 -66.18 -11.35 -13.72
N LEU A 758 -65.84 -12.03 -14.83
CA LEU A 758 -66.08 -11.56 -16.20
C LEU A 758 -67.40 -12.02 -16.83
N THR A 759 -68.00 -13.12 -16.34
CA THR A 759 -69.26 -13.66 -16.89
C THR A 759 -70.48 -13.53 -15.97
N GLY A 760 -70.35 -12.96 -14.76
CA GLY A 760 -71.50 -12.64 -13.90
C GLY A 760 -72.49 -13.78 -13.61
N THR A 761 -73.72 -13.42 -13.21
CA THR A 761 -74.85 -14.36 -13.08
C THR A 761 -75.82 -14.23 -14.26
N ALA A 762 -76.46 -15.35 -14.65
CA ALA A 762 -77.30 -15.45 -15.85
C ALA A 762 -78.45 -14.41 -15.91
N PRO A 763 -78.87 -13.95 -17.11
CA PRO A 763 -79.80 -12.83 -17.26
C PRO A 763 -81.18 -13.09 -16.63
N HIS A 764 -81.76 -12.07 -15.99
CA HIS A 764 -83.13 -12.07 -15.50
C HIS A 764 -84.14 -12.26 -16.66
N LYS A 765 -84.99 -13.30 -16.57
CA LYS A 765 -86.12 -13.52 -17.49
C LYS A 765 -87.23 -12.48 -17.27
N GLY A 766 -87.10 -11.31 -17.89
CA GLY A 766 -88.16 -10.31 -17.98
C GLY A 766 -89.18 -10.66 -19.06
N ARG A 767 -90.40 -11.01 -18.66
CA ARG A 767 -91.51 -11.47 -19.51
C ARG A 767 -92.29 -10.28 -20.07
N GLY A 768 -92.11 -9.95 -21.36
CA GLY A 768 -92.88 -8.90 -22.03
C GLY A 768 -92.96 -9.09 -23.57
N PRO A 769 -94.07 -8.74 -24.24
CA PRO A 769 -94.32 -9.08 -25.65
C PRO A 769 -93.40 -8.39 -26.68
N LEU A 770 -92.57 -7.42 -26.27
CA LEU A 770 -91.54 -6.79 -27.10
C LEU A 770 -90.20 -7.56 -27.12
N SER A 771 -90.02 -8.58 -26.28
CA SER A 771 -88.77 -9.36 -26.18
C SER A 771 -88.56 -10.35 -27.35
N ALA A 772 -89.60 -10.63 -28.15
CA ALA A 772 -89.52 -11.57 -29.26
C ALA A 772 -88.72 -11.03 -30.48
N MET A 773 -88.67 -9.70 -30.68
CA MET A 773 -87.85 -9.09 -31.74
C MET A 773 -86.38 -8.89 -31.35
N GLY A 774 -86.09 -8.75 -30.04
CA GLY A 774 -84.70 -8.72 -29.54
C GLY A 774 -84.02 -10.09 -29.61
N ASN A 775 -84.78 -11.17 -29.42
CA ASN A 775 -84.24 -12.54 -29.46
C ASN A 775 -83.89 -13.06 -30.87
N LEU A 776 -84.39 -12.45 -31.95
CA LEU A 776 -84.02 -12.83 -33.32
C LEU A 776 -82.65 -12.24 -33.73
N GLY A 777 -82.28 -11.07 -33.20
CA GLY A 777 -80.95 -10.49 -33.34
C GLY A 777 -79.89 -11.17 -32.47
N ALA A 778 -80.25 -11.51 -31.22
CA ALA A 778 -79.38 -12.23 -30.28
C ALA A 778 -79.16 -13.72 -30.62
N ALA A 779 -79.95 -14.29 -31.56
CA ALA A 779 -79.74 -15.65 -32.07
C ALA A 779 -78.81 -15.70 -33.30
N LEU A 780 -78.57 -14.57 -33.97
CA LEU A 780 -77.65 -14.43 -35.12
C LEU A 780 -76.26 -13.94 -34.71
N PHE A 781 -76.19 -13.18 -33.63
CA PHE A 781 -74.96 -12.81 -32.92
C PHE A 781 -75.10 -13.42 -31.54
N ASP A 782 -74.35 -14.49 -31.21
CA ASP A 782 -74.33 -15.14 -29.89
C ASP A 782 -73.90 -14.15 -28.78
N SER A 783 -74.83 -13.27 -28.41
CA SER A 783 -74.65 -12.16 -27.48
C SER A 783 -75.53 -12.42 -26.27
N THR A 784 -75.24 -13.49 -25.56
CA THR A 784 -75.59 -13.55 -24.14
C THR A 784 -74.74 -12.49 -23.44
N SER A 785 -75.32 -11.30 -23.22
CA SER A 785 -74.68 -10.22 -22.49
C SER A 785 -74.74 -10.55 -21.00
N TYR A 786 -73.60 -10.96 -20.47
CA TYR A 786 -73.39 -11.18 -19.04
C TYR A 786 -72.89 -9.89 -18.40
N GLU A 787 -73.48 -9.41 -17.30
CA GLU A 787 -72.96 -8.23 -16.59
C GLU A 787 -71.74 -8.62 -15.73
N LEU A 788 -70.69 -7.79 -15.70
CA LEU A 788 -69.56 -7.99 -14.76
C LEU A 788 -70.10 -8.00 -13.34
N ASP A 789 -69.58 -8.88 -12.47
CA ASP A 789 -70.02 -8.95 -11.07
C ASP A 789 -69.46 -7.74 -10.29
N PRO A 790 -70.27 -6.70 -9.98
CA PRO A 790 -69.75 -5.46 -9.41
C PRO A 790 -69.26 -5.65 -7.97
N GLU A 791 -69.80 -6.65 -7.27
CA GLU A 791 -69.40 -6.97 -5.89
C GLU A 791 -68.01 -7.60 -5.86
N VAL A 792 -67.70 -8.48 -6.82
CA VAL A 792 -66.38 -9.12 -6.93
C VAL A 792 -65.30 -8.09 -7.28
N TRP A 793 -65.58 -7.17 -8.20
CA TRP A 793 -64.60 -6.14 -8.61
C TRP A 793 -64.39 -5.04 -7.57
N ALA A 794 -65.43 -4.69 -6.81
CA ALA A 794 -65.31 -3.71 -5.72
C ALA A 794 -64.40 -4.18 -4.56
N GLU A 795 -64.34 -5.49 -4.31
CA GLU A 795 -63.39 -6.05 -3.32
C GLU A 795 -61.97 -6.17 -3.88
N ALA A 796 -61.83 -6.35 -5.20
CA ALA A 796 -60.54 -6.50 -5.87
C ALA A 796 -59.81 -5.17 -6.13
N SER A 797 -60.54 -4.05 -6.22
CA SER A 797 -59.96 -2.73 -6.51
C SER A 797 -60.80 -1.58 -5.96
N ASP A 798 -60.12 -0.60 -5.36
CA ASP A 798 -60.73 0.67 -4.94
C ASP A 798 -61.13 1.55 -6.15
N GLN A 799 -60.73 1.16 -7.37
CA GLN A 799 -61.08 1.85 -8.63
C GLN A 799 -62.45 1.43 -9.19
N GLY A 800 -63.16 0.52 -8.52
CA GLY A 800 -64.50 0.06 -8.92
C GLY A 800 -64.48 -1.04 -9.98
N THR A 801 -65.41 -1.00 -10.92
CA THR A 801 -65.51 -2.01 -11.99
C THR A 801 -64.64 -1.63 -13.19
N PRO A 802 -63.91 -2.58 -13.80
CA PRO A 802 -63.13 -2.31 -14.99
C PRO A 802 -64.03 -1.98 -16.18
N THR A 803 -63.63 -0.97 -16.95
CA THR A 803 -64.29 -0.53 -18.18
C THR A 803 -63.32 -0.64 -19.37
N LEU A 804 -63.85 -0.65 -20.60
CA LEU A 804 -63.05 -0.62 -21.83
C LEU A 804 -63.22 0.75 -22.51
N GLY A 805 -62.40 1.71 -22.12
CA GLY A 805 -62.49 3.11 -22.52
C GLY A 805 -62.08 3.39 -23.98
N GLY A 806 -62.98 3.17 -24.94
CA GLY A 806 -62.83 3.69 -26.31
C GLY A 806 -63.67 3.04 -27.42
N ILE A 807 -64.36 1.92 -27.15
CA ILE A 807 -65.28 1.29 -28.10
C ILE A 807 -66.69 1.37 -27.50
N PRO A 808 -67.71 1.84 -28.25
CA PRO A 808 -69.09 1.83 -27.77
C PRO A 808 -69.62 0.39 -27.79
N THR A 809 -69.20 -0.44 -26.84
CA THR A 809 -69.90 -1.68 -26.51
C THR A 809 -70.98 -1.34 -25.48
N ILE A 810 -72.23 -1.50 -25.91
CA ILE A 810 -73.43 -1.35 -25.08
C ILE A 810 -73.22 -2.14 -23.78
N GLY A 811 -73.01 -1.45 -22.65
CA GLY A 811 -73.12 -2.04 -21.30
C GLY A 811 -71.84 -2.28 -20.50
N GLY A 812 -70.64 -1.85 -20.91
CA GLY A 812 -69.44 -1.96 -20.04
C GLY A 812 -68.96 -3.40 -19.76
N VAL A 813 -69.38 -4.36 -20.59
CA VAL A 813 -69.10 -5.80 -20.46
C VAL A 813 -68.00 -6.22 -21.45
N ILE A 814 -67.06 -7.07 -21.00
CA ILE A 814 -66.15 -7.79 -21.90
C ILE A 814 -66.92 -8.96 -22.53
N PRO A 815 -67.15 -8.98 -23.87
CA PRO A 815 -67.92 -10.05 -24.50
C PRO A 815 -67.29 -11.43 -24.24
N LYS A 816 -68.11 -12.43 -23.90
CA LYS A 816 -67.67 -13.82 -23.68
C LYS A 816 -66.81 -14.38 -24.83
N ARG A 817 -67.12 -14.02 -26.08
CA ARG A 817 -66.31 -14.38 -27.26
C ARG A 817 -64.86 -13.87 -27.23
N LEU A 818 -64.59 -12.74 -26.56
CA LEU A 818 -63.22 -12.23 -26.40
C LEU A 818 -62.46 -13.04 -25.34
N ILE A 819 -63.14 -13.42 -24.27
CA ILE A 819 -62.61 -14.29 -23.21
C ILE A 819 -62.31 -15.69 -23.77
N ASP A 820 -63.33 -16.33 -24.35
CA ASP A 820 -63.21 -17.66 -24.97
C ASP A 820 -62.23 -17.66 -26.16
N GLY A 821 -62.06 -16.50 -26.81
CA GLY A 821 -61.12 -16.29 -27.92
C GLY A 821 -59.67 -16.06 -27.50
N GLY A 822 -59.38 -15.93 -26.21
CA GLY A 822 -58.03 -15.65 -25.70
C GLY A 822 -57.57 -14.21 -25.92
N ASN A 823 -58.51 -13.28 -26.15
CA ASN A 823 -58.21 -11.88 -26.42
C ASN A 823 -58.10 -11.03 -25.15
N VAL A 824 -58.23 -11.63 -23.96
CA VAL A 824 -58.12 -10.95 -22.67
C VAL A 824 -56.87 -11.48 -21.97
N ARG A 825 -55.92 -10.59 -21.72
CA ARG A 825 -54.64 -10.90 -21.08
C ARG A 825 -54.52 -10.20 -19.73
N LEU A 826 -54.01 -10.91 -18.73
CA LEU A 826 -53.60 -10.35 -17.46
C LEU A 826 -52.09 -10.07 -17.48
N ILE A 827 -51.70 -8.89 -17.03
CA ILE A 827 -50.31 -8.44 -16.97
C ILE A 827 -50.03 -7.99 -15.53
N ALA A 828 -48.98 -8.52 -14.92
CA ALA A 828 -48.55 -8.05 -13.61
C ALA A 828 -48.13 -6.56 -13.70
N ALA A 829 -48.31 -5.79 -12.62
CA ALA A 829 -48.02 -4.36 -12.58
C ALA A 829 -47.18 -3.98 -11.34
N GLY A 830 -46.40 -4.93 -10.83
CA GLY A 830 -45.61 -4.74 -9.61
C GLY A 830 -46.51 -4.56 -8.38
N GLN A 831 -46.24 -3.54 -7.56
CA GLN A 831 -47.01 -3.27 -6.33
C GLN A 831 -48.47 -2.87 -6.58
N GLN A 832 -48.83 -2.49 -7.81
CA GLN A 832 -50.21 -2.14 -8.16
C GLN A 832 -51.07 -3.37 -8.49
N GLY A 833 -50.53 -4.59 -8.36
CA GLY A 833 -51.28 -5.83 -8.62
C GLY A 833 -51.26 -6.20 -10.10
N TYR A 834 -52.42 -6.36 -10.71
CA TYR A 834 -52.60 -6.77 -12.10
C TYR A 834 -53.37 -5.72 -12.89
N ARG A 835 -53.01 -5.57 -14.17
CA ARG A 835 -53.81 -4.87 -15.17
C ARG A 835 -54.34 -5.85 -16.22
N MET A 836 -55.40 -5.45 -16.90
CA MET A 836 -56.03 -6.25 -17.94
C MET A 836 -55.93 -5.55 -19.28
N GLU A 837 -55.53 -6.31 -20.30
CA GLU A 837 -55.39 -5.87 -21.67
C GLU A 837 -56.34 -6.68 -22.56
N VAL A 838 -57.07 -6.01 -23.46
CA VAL A 838 -58.05 -6.62 -24.33
C VAL A 838 -57.73 -6.31 -25.79
N THR A 839 -57.60 -7.35 -26.60
CA THR A 839 -57.33 -7.25 -28.04
C THR A 839 -58.63 -7.33 -28.84
N ILE A 840 -58.88 -6.35 -29.69
CA ILE A 840 -60.07 -6.28 -30.56
C ILE A 840 -59.61 -5.94 -31.97
N GLY A 841 -59.75 -6.90 -32.90
CA GLY A 841 -59.22 -6.74 -34.26
C GLY A 841 -57.70 -6.67 -34.23
N SER A 842 -57.12 -5.57 -34.73
CA SER A 842 -55.69 -5.29 -34.65
C SER A 842 -55.30 -4.34 -33.51
N GLY A 843 -56.29 -3.85 -32.74
CA GLY A 843 -56.09 -2.91 -31.65
C GLY A 843 -55.98 -3.60 -30.29
N THR A 844 -55.06 -3.13 -29.45
CA THR A 844 -54.87 -3.58 -28.07
C THR A 844 -55.22 -2.44 -27.14
N TYR A 845 -56.10 -2.68 -26.16
CA TYR A 845 -56.64 -1.66 -25.27
C TYR A 845 -56.48 -2.09 -23.80
N ASP A 846 -56.00 -1.19 -22.95
CA ASP A 846 -55.99 -1.40 -21.51
C ASP A 846 -57.39 -1.21 -20.90
N ALA A 847 -57.71 -1.97 -19.86
CA ALA A 847 -58.87 -1.71 -19.03
C ALA A 847 -58.68 -0.40 -18.24
N THR A 848 -59.74 0.39 -18.15
CA THR A 848 -59.75 1.68 -17.48
C THR A 848 -60.80 1.73 -16.38
N ASP A 849 -60.62 2.59 -15.38
CA ASP A 849 -61.68 2.95 -14.44
C ASP A 849 -62.75 3.83 -15.10
N ALA A 850 -63.79 4.21 -14.34
CA ALA A 850 -64.87 5.07 -14.81
C ALA A 850 -64.42 6.47 -15.29
N ASN A 851 -63.19 6.89 -14.95
CA ASN A 851 -62.61 8.18 -15.33
C ASN A 851 -61.60 8.06 -16.50
N GLY A 852 -61.42 6.86 -17.07
CA GLY A 852 -60.50 6.62 -18.18
C GLY A 852 -59.03 6.46 -17.75
N LYS A 853 -58.73 6.28 -16.46
CA LYS A 853 -57.37 5.97 -15.97
C LYS A 853 -57.15 4.45 -15.99
N LEU A 854 -55.90 4.02 -16.17
CA LEU A 854 -55.51 2.60 -16.14
C LEU A 854 -56.05 1.90 -14.88
N PHE A 855 -56.70 0.76 -15.10
CA PHE A 855 -57.31 -0.05 -14.06
C PHE A 855 -56.36 -1.14 -13.56
N PHE A 856 -56.24 -1.21 -12.24
CA PHE A 856 -55.44 -2.15 -11.50
C PHE A 856 -56.29 -2.88 -10.47
N PHE A 857 -55.98 -4.14 -10.23
CA PHE A 857 -56.69 -4.96 -9.24
C PHE A 857 -55.77 -5.95 -8.55
N ASP A 858 -56.13 -6.33 -7.32
CA ASP A 858 -55.46 -7.37 -6.56
C ASP A 858 -56.06 -8.74 -6.89
N LEU A 859 -55.22 -9.64 -7.39
CA LEU A 859 -55.64 -10.98 -7.82
C LEU A 859 -56.09 -11.86 -6.64
N ASN A 860 -55.46 -11.73 -5.47
CA ASN A 860 -55.82 -12.50 -4.28
C ASN A 860 -57.19 -12.07 -3.76
N LYS A 861 -57.42 -10.76 -3.65
CA LYS A 861 -58.73 -10.22 -3.25
C LYS A 861 -59.83 -10.63 -4.23
N LEU A 862 -59.55 -10.60 -5.53
CA LEU A 862 -60.49 -11.06 -6.56
C LEU A 862 -60.87 -12.54 -6.38
N MET A 863 -59.89 -13.40 -6.11
CA MET A 863 -60.15 -14.82 -5.85
C MET A 863 -60.99 -15.03 -4.58
N GLU A 864 -60.67 -14.32 -3.49
CA GLU A 864 -61.44 -14.39 -2.24
C GLU A 864 -62.91 -13.98 -2.44
N ALA A 865 -63.13 -12.86 -3.14
CA ALA A 865 -64.46 -12.36 -3.46
C ALA A 865 -65.23 -13.30 -4.42
N ALA A 866 -64.53 -13.94 -5.36
CA ALA A 866 -65.15 -14.89 -6.27
C ALA A 866 -65.57 -16.21 -5.60
N ILE A 867 -64.91 -16.61 -4.51
CA ILE A 867 -65.21 -17.86 -3.77
C ILE A 867 -66.30 -17.65 -2.70
N ALA A 868 -66.51 -16.41 -2.23
CA ALA A 868 -67.53 -16.12 -1.22
C ALA A 868 -68.94 -16.56 -1.69
N PRO A 869 -69.70 -17.34 -0.88
CA PRO A 869 -71.08 -17.67 -1.21
C PRO A 869 -71.94 -16.40 -1.14
N ASN A 870 -72.73 -16.13 -2.18
CA ASN A 870 -73.72 -15.05 -2.22
C ASN A 870 -74.74 -15.22 -1.09
N ALA A 871 -74.42 -14.73 0.11
CA ALA A 871 -75.38 -14.58 1.19
C ALA A 871 -75.92 -13.15 1.13
N PRO A 872 -77.25 -12.94 1.03
CA PRO A 872 -77.81 -11.61 1.13
C PRO A 872 -77.46 -11.06 2.52
N ARG A 873 -76.77 -9.91 2.58
CA ARG A 873 -76.51 -9.18 3.83
C ARG A 873 -77.84 -8.63 4.38
N GLY A 874 -78.61 -9.53 4.98
CA GLY A 874 -79.77 -9.24 5.81
C GLY A 874 -79.30 -8.87 7.22
N SER A 875 -79.74 -7.71 7.67
CA SER A 875 -79.63 -7.16 9.01
C SER A 875 -79.80 -8.19 10.16
N TRP A 876 -79.04 -7.95 11.25
CA TRP A 876 -79.14 -8.45 12.64
C TRP A 876 -78.19 -9.59 13.09
N TRP A 877 -77.13 -9.23 13.83
CA TRP A 877 -77.05 -9.41 15.30
C TRP A 877 -75.77 -8.75 15.87
N MET A 878 -75.89 -7.78 16.78
CA MET A 878 -74.80 -7.32 17.67
C MET A 878 -75.14 -7.75 19.10
N PRO A 879 -74.26 -8.45 19.82
CA PRO A 879 -74.32 -8.55 21.27
C PRO A 879 -73.45 -7.47 21.91
N GLY A 880 -74.07 -6.58 22.70
CA GLY A 880 -73.34 -5.80 23.71
C GLY A 880 -73.55 -4.29 23.63
N SER A 881 -74.71 -3.82 24.07
CA SER A 881 -74.84 -2.51 24.68
C SER A 881 -75.92 -2.54 25.78
N PRO A 882 -75.75 -1.75 26.86
CA PRO A 882 -76.37 -2.01 28.15
C PRO A 882 -77.84 -1.59 28.18
N THR A 883 -78.64 -2.40 28.88
CA THR A 883 -80.04 -2.15 29.21
C THR A 883 -80.24 -0.82 29.93
N PRO A 884 -81.17 0.05 29.49
CA PRO A 884 -81.75 1.07 30.36
C PRO A 884 -82.98 0.50 31.09
N ASP A 885 -83.02 0.77 32.39
CA ASP A 885 -84.09 0.43 33.32
C ASP A 885 -85.49 0.83 32.81
N ARG A 886 -86.44 -0.09 32.95
CA ARG A 886 -87.86 0.23 33.10
C ARG A 886 -88.22 0.14 34.58
N ALA A 887 -88.52 1.28 35.19
CA ALA A 887 -89.36 1.30 36.39
C ALA A 887 -90.83 0.98 36.02
N PRO A 888 -91.61 0.32 36.89
CA PRO A 888 -93.00 0.01 36.63
C PRO A 888 -93.93 1.18 37.02
N GLN A 889 -95.11 1.17 36.41
CA GLN A 889 -96.34 1.91 36.76
C GLN A 889 -96.35 2.65 38.12
N THR A 890 -96.44 3.98 38.12
CA THR A 890 -97.67 4.80 38.21
C THR A 890 -97.33 6.27 38.05
#